data_AF-A0A371DB87-F1
#
_entry.id   AF-A0A371DB87-F1
#
_cell.length_a   1.000
_cell.length_b   1.000
_cell.length_c   1.000
_cell.angle_alpha   90.00
_cell.angle_beta   90.00
_cell.angle_gamma   90.00
#
_symmetry.space_group_name_H-M   'P 1'
#
loop_
_entity.id
_entity.type
_entity.pdbx_description
1 polymer ?
#
loop_
_entity_poly.entity_id
_entity_poly.type
_entity_poly.pdbx_seq_one_letter_code
_entity_poly.pdbx_strand_id
1 'polypeptide(L)'
;MDGLSDALCTRLRREISGMTLYDAATHLSRRLRIPKSTTRSGLRKIHARLPAISRQLCSVFDMAAVRKEWHTCNAVTVIWVDMCADANLCRALLEEGLLPRALHLVEVDGASMLLNLLSLLARHGNYTVKLAVIRGLVAIISTWKPAWRSFEYNTEHVLVTLCHCIEFVNPSQNSAEVHLPPELSVNFVSDLALRALEDPAVSHETIMHAIPLLIACVRICSPEETATRAPILDFLAGLLHSANISLRCVSAWVFCGLFPAARRSTHHENRSSGSKDERASASAHIIFARTLLQEAVTRSDFCEFGVGIACLLSSGPSLHEEEASLASSASTCAEFGPWHSYLPLAIEGLRRRELSPFLDIADILALEHFSRCTSPNTAASHAREVLKRNPRHAYAYFTLCKHSEDREEALQAAIVGLRSADLTLYLQRRLQVFAIELSFAKFWSLLLQAGPSDWRRRQAGLASLHAVTNHTATFLPNAPHDLSELPHIIDLTVMHMIILQGHTYTSELETMQPSIHRLTRTSEDTGSEFVEGQMRAGYKALVHHFAQGYNKWAALVERFDELDERHRAFKRDPPPDATPDAGHSVAGTDPDRGGEDAFARWWEPHNETTLASLLRGPLRCTCLSSEDQCCVQLGPGLAMLYACSWCSCRTAMVRKCSRCQDAWYCNAECQRADWPRHRNSCYILDQPSTTEAA
;
A
#
# COMPACT_ATOMS: atom_id res chain seq x y z
N MET A 1 -18.51 30.39 39.39
CA MET A 1 -17.43 29.66 40.10
C MET A 1 -18.09 28.67 41.04
N ASP A 2 -18.53 27.52 40.52
CA ASP A 2 -19.04 26.44 41.38
C ASP A 2 -17.97 25.36 41.43
N GLY A 3 -16.86 25.67 42.11
CA GLY A 3 -15.82 24.69 42.43
C GLY A 3 -16.38 23.69 43.43
N LEU A 4 -16.10 22.39 43.23
CA LEU A 4 -16.33 21.40 44.28
C LEU A 4 -15.62 21.87 45.55
N SER A 5 -16.34 21.94 46.68
CA SER A 5 -15.76 22.46 47.93
C SER A 5 -14.53 21.66 48.35
N ASP A 6 -13.52 22.32 48.90
CA ASP A 6 -12.30 21.71 49.45
C ASP A 6 -12.58 20.55 50.43
N ALA A 7 -13.63 20.71 51.23
CA ALA A 7 -14.14 19.70 52.16
C ALA A 7 -14.58 18.40 51.45
N LEU A 8 -15.16 18.51 50.25
CA LEU A 8 -15.60 17.37 49.46
C LEU A 8 -14.42 16.58 48.90
N CYS A 9 -13.40 17.25 48.34
CA CYS A 9 -12.20 16.57 47.85
C CYS A 9 -11.46 15.84 49.00
N THR A 10 -11.35 16.50 50.16
CA THR A 10 -10.75 15.92 51.36
C THR A 10 -11.53 14.72 51.91
N ARG A 11 -12.86 14.72 51.75
CA ARG A 11 -13.72 13.57 52.08
C ARG A 11 -13.54 12.44 51.07
N LEU A 12 -13.58 12.73 49.78
CA LEU A 12 -13.40 11.73 48.72
C LEU A 12 -12.06 10.99 48.88
N ARG A 13 -10.97 11.72 49.15
CA ARG A 13 -9.66 11.12 49.44
C ARG A 13 -9.70 10.12 50.59
N ARG A 14 -10.32 10.49 51.72
CA ARG A 14 -10.44 9.61 52.89
C ARG A 14 -11.25 8.35 52.55
N GLU A 15 -12.30 8.51 51.75
CA GLU A 15 -13.14 7.38 51.35
C GLU A 15 -12.44 6.39 50.42
N ILE A 16 -11.57 6.87 49.52
CA ILE A 16 -10.85 5.98 48.58
C ILE A 16 -9.51 5.47 49.12
N SER A 17 -9.09 5.92 50.30
CA SER A 17 -7.83 5.49 50.90
C SER A 17 -7.82 3.99 51.18
N GLY A 18 -6.83 3.27 50.66
CA GLY A 18 -6.70 1.82 50.80
C GLY A 18 -7.51 1.00 49.79
N MET A 19 -8.25 1.64 48.88
CA MET A 19 -8.91 0.95 47.77
C MET A 19 -7.92 0.65 46.63
N THR A 20 -8.25 -0.34 45.80
CA THR A 20 -7.57 -0.51 44.51
C THR A 20 -7.89 0.68 43.59
N LEU A 21 -7.09 0.91 42.55
CA LEU A 21 -7.31 2.02 41.62
C LEU A 21 -8.69 1.95 40.93
N TYR A 22 -9.12 0.76 40.52
CA TYR A 22 -10.43 0.56 39.88
C TYR A 22 -11.59 0.74 40.85
N ASP A 23 -11.44 0.29 42.10
CA ASP A 23 -12.45 0.49 43.14
C ASP A 23 -12.58 1.98 43.50
N ALA A 24 -11.44 2.67 43.62
CA ALA A 24 -11.40 4.12 43.84
C ALA A 24 -12.08 4.88 42.69
N ALA A 25 -11.78 4.54 41.43
CA ALA A 25 -12.41 5.14 40.26
C ALA A 25 -13.93 4.89 40.20
N THR A 26 -14.36 3.66 40.54
CA THR A 26 -15.77 3.29 40.63
C THR A 26 -16.49 4.07 41.73
N HIS A 27 -15.85 4.22 42.89
CA HIS A 27 -16.39 4.96 44.02
C HIS A 27 -16.48 6.47 43.71
N LEU A 28 -15.44 7.06 43.13
CA LEU A 28 -15.44 8.44 42.65
C LEU A 28 -16.56 8.68 41.64
N SER A 29 -16.70 7.79 40.64
CA SER A 29 -17.77 7.87 39.64
C SER A 29 -19.16 7.86 40.29
N ARG A 30 -19.37 7.00 41.30
CA ARG A 30 -20.63 6.95 42.07
C ARG A 30 -20.89 8.25 42.82
N ARG A 31 -19.88 8.78 43.51
CA ARG A 31 -19.99 10.03 44.30
C ARG A 31 -20.22 11.26 43.43
N LEU A 32 -19.57 11.33 42.28
CA LEU A 32 -19.72 12.41 41.29
C LEU A 32 -20.94 12.22 40.38
N ARG A 33 -21.71 11.13 40.55
CA ARG A 33 -22.89 10.78 39.73
C ARG A 33 -22.56 10.70 38.23
N ILE A 34 -21.38 10.16 37.93
CA ILE A 34 -20.91 9.86 36.57
C ILE A 34 -21.53 8.52 36.16
N PRO A 35 -22.25 8.46 35.02
CA PRO A 35 -22.78 7.20 34.49
C PRO A 35 -21.69 6.17 34.21
N LYS A 36 -22.02 4.88 34.19
CA LYS A 36 -21.07 3.80 33.91
C LYS A 36 -20.50 3.89 32.49
N SER A 37 -19.26 4.33 32.37
CA SER A 37 -18.48 4.47 31.13
C SER A 37 -18.21 3.14 30.42
N THR A 38 -18.23 2.02 31.15
CA THR A 38 -18.06 0.66 30.59
C THR A 38 -19.24 0.17 29.74
N THR A 39 -20.29 0.98 29.59
CA THR A 39 -21.46 0.65 28.77
C THR A 39 -21.76 1.75 27.76
N ARG A 40 -22.22 1.37 26.55
CA ARG A 40 -22.63 2.32 25.52
C ARG A 40 -23.74 3.27 26.00
N SER A 41 -24.71 2.77 26.77
CA SER A 41 -25.80 3.59 27.32
C SER A 41 -25.30 4.61 28.35
N GLY A 42 -24.33 4.24 29.18
CA GLY A 42 -23.69 5.16 30.12
C GLY A 42 -22.85 6.22 29.42
N LEU A 43 -22.06 5.85 28.40
CA LEU A 43 -21.34 6.82 27.56
C LEU A 43 -22.29 7.84 26.91
N ARG A 44 -23.46 7.40 26.40
CA ARG A 44 -24.47 8.33 25.86
C ARG A 44 -24.99 9.33 26.90
N LYS A 45 -25.14 8.90 28.15
CA LYS A 45 -25.52 9.78 29.27
C LYS A 45 -24.38 10.73 29.66
N ILE A 46 -23.12 10.29 29.54
CA ILE A 46 -21.94 11.13 29.78
C ILE A 46 -21.89 12.26 28.76
N HIS A 47 -22.03 11.96 27.46
CA HIS A 47 -22.11 12.99 26.40
C HIS A 47 -23.12 14.09 26.70
N ALA A 48 -24.33 13.73 27.15
CA ALA A 48 -25.39 14.69 27.47
C ALA A 48 -25.05 15.63 28.65
N ARG A 49 -24.09 15.25 29.51
CA ARG A 49 -23.69 16.00 30.72
C ARG A 49 -22.21 16.35 30.71
N LEU A 50 -21.54 16.27 29.55
CA LEU A 50 -20.08 16.33 29.46
C LEU A 50 -19.48 17.61 30.08
N PRO A 51 -19.99 18.83 29.83
CA PRO A 51 -19.39 20.03 30.42
C PRO A 51 -19.44 20.06 31.96
N ALA A 52 -20.45 19.43 32.57
CA ALA A 52 -20.55 19.34 34.02
C ALA A 52 -19.60 18.26 34.57
N ILE A 53 -19.58 17.08 33.94
CA ILE A 53 -18.71 15.96 34.35
C ILE A 53 -17.24 16.33 34.18
N SER A 54 -16.87 16.94 33.05
CA SER A 54 -15.51 17.39 32.76
C SER A 54 -15.02 18.37 33.83
N ARG A 55 -15.77 19.44 34.11
CA ARG A 55 -15.42 20.41 35.16
C ARG A 55 -15.26 19.77 36.54
N GLN A 56 -16.11 18.81 36.89
CA GLN A 56 -16.01 18.09 38.16
C GLN A 56 -14.73 17.25 38.24
N LEU A 57 -14.43 16.46 37.21
CA LEU A 57 -13.22 15.64 37.14
C LEU A 57 -11.96 16.50 37.16
N CYS A 58 -11.91 17.57 36.35
CA CYS A 58 -10.82 18.52 36.32
C CYS A 58 -10.60 19.16 37.69
N SER A 59 -11.67 19.61 38.37
CA SER A 59 -11.56 20.21 39.71
C SER A 59 -11.03 19.22 40.75
N VAL A 60 -11.47 17.96 40.73
CA VAL A 60 -10.94 16.92 41.63
C VAL A 60 -9.47 16.65 41.33
N PHE A 61 -9.10 16.54 40.06
CA PHE A 61 -7.73 16.31 39.64
C PHE A 61 -6.81 17.45 40.05
N ASP A 62 -7.16 18.70 39.72
CA ASP A 62 -6.33 19.87 39.97
C ASP A 62 -6.07 20.04 41.48
N MET A 63 -7.10 19.82 42.31
CA MET A 63 -6.98 19.85 43.77
C MET A 63 -6.09 18.72 44.31
N ALA A 64 -6.25 17.51 43.80
CA ALA A 64 -5.44 16.36 44.19
C ALA A 64 -3.97 16.53 43.77
N ALA A 65 -3.74 17.06 42.57
CA ALA A 65 -2.42 17.33 42.01
C ALA A 65 -1.64 18.35 42.85
N VAL A 66 -2.27 19.48 43.21
CA VAL A 66 -1.66 20.50 44.09
C VAL A 66 -1.25 19.90 45.44
N ARG A 67 -2.02 18.93 45.95
CA ARG A 67 -1.77 18.25 47.22
C ARG A 67 -0.85 17.03 47.09
N LYS A 68 -0.38 16.71 45.89
CA LYS A 68 0.41 15.51 45.57
C LYS A 68 -0.30 14.20 45.96
N GLU A 69 -1.62 14.18 45.85
CA GLU A 69 -2.48 13.02 46.12
C GLU A 69 -2.59 12.13 44.88
N TRP A 70 -1.46 11.53 44.50
CA TRP A 70 -1.33 10.81 43.22
C TRP A 70 -2.29 9.64 43.04
N HIS A 71 -2.69 8.98 44.14
CA HIS A 71 -3.69 7.92 44.07
C HIS A 71 -5.05 8.44 43.56
N THR A 72 -5.50 9.60 44.05
CA THR A 72 -6.72 10.26 43.58
C THR A 72 -6.58 10.68 42.11
N CYS A 73 -5.43 11.25 41.74
CA CYS A 73 -5.16 11.62 40.34
C CYS A 73 -5.24 10.41 39.41
N ASN A 74 -4.61 9.29 39.78
CA ASN A 74 -4.66 8.05 39.01
C ASN A 74 -6.09 7.47 38.93
N ALA A 75 -6.88 7.55 40.00
CA ALA A 75 -8.28 7.13 39.96
C ALA A 75 -9.13 7.98 39.01
N VAL A 76 -8.85 9.30 38.91
CA VAL A 76 -9.46 10.16 37.88
C VAL A 76 -8.97 9.78 36.47
N THR A 77 -7.69 9.45 36.32
CA THR A 77 -7.12 8.97 35.05
C THR A 77 -7.80 7.70 34.56
N VAL A 78 -8.15 6.75 35.43
CA VAL A 78 -8.97 5.56 35.05
C VAL A 78 -10.30 6.00 34.42
N ILE A 79 -11.00 6.95 35.03
CA ILE A 79 -12.27 7.46 34.50
C ILE A 79 -12.06 8.13 33.13
N TRP A 80 -10.98 8.90 32.97
CA TRP A 80 -10.64 9.49 31.67
C TRP A 80 -10.32 8.44 30.62
N VAL A 81 -9.58 7.37 30.94
CA VAL A 81 -9.30 6.25 30.04
C VAL A 81 -10.61 5.63 29.56
N ASP A 82 -11.55 5.33 30.48
CA ASP A 82 -12.84 4.75 30.12
C ASP A 82 -13.66 5.66 29.20
N MET A 83 -13.62 6.98 29.43
CA MET A 83 -14.30 7.96 28.60
C MET A 83 -13.61 8.14 27.24
N CYS A 84 -12.27 8.13 27.19
CA CYS A 84 -11.48 8.39 25.99
C CYS A 84 -11.46 7.22 25.01
N ALA A 85 -11.97 6.04 25.40
CA ALA A 85 -12.31 4.98 24.47
C ALA A 85 -13.34 5.44 23.42
N ASP A 86 -14.22 6.39 23.77
CA ASP A 86 -15.11 7.07 22.81
C ASP A 86 -14.37 8.25 22.17
N ALA A 87 -14.15 8.17 20.86
CA ALA A 87 -13.37 9.17 20.11
C ALA A 87 -13.95 10.58 20.22
N ASN A 88 -15.28 10.72 20.30
CA ASN A 88 -15.91 12.03 20.41
C ASN A 88 -15.76 12.60 21.83
N LEU A 89 -15.87 11.77 22.87
CA LEU A 89 -15.58 12.21 24.25
C LEU A 89 -14.10 12.57 24.40
N CYS A 90 -13.19 11.77 23.84
CA CYS A 90 -11.75 12.04 23.91
C CYS A 90 -11.42 13.43 23.34
N ARG A 91 -11.93 13.76 22.14
CA ARG A 91 -11.71 15.08 21.51
C ARG A 91 -12.31 16.22 22.34
N ALA A 92 -13.53 16.06 22.84
CA ALA A 92 -14.16 17.08 23.66
C ALA A 92 -13.43 17.28 25.01
N LEU A 93 -12.91 16.21 25.62
CA LEU A 93 -12.10 16.31 26.84
C LEU A 93 -10.73 16.99 26.56
N LEU A 94 -10.13 16.77 25.39
CA LEU A 94 -8.93 17.46 24.96
C LEU A 94 -9.17 18.98 24.88
N GLU A 95 -10.31 19.41 24.34
CA GLU A 95 -10.72 20.83 24.30
C GLU A 95 -10.93 21.44 25.70
N GLU A 96 -11.38 20.63 26.66
CA GLU A 96 -11.57 21.03 28.08
C GLU A 96 -10.26 20.97 28.92
N GLY A 97 -9.11 20.74 28.28
CA GLY A 97 -7.79 20.77 28.92
C GLY A 97 -7.37 19.46 29.59
N LEU A 98 -7.80 18.31 29.06
CA LEU A 98 -7.31 17.00 29.52
C LEU A 98 -5.79 16.82 29.31
N LEU A 99 -5.25 17.28 28.17
CA LEU A 99 -3.84 17.05 27.81
C LEU A 99 -2.85 17.65 28.83
N PRO A 100 -2.92 18.93 29.22
CA PRO A 100 -2.02 19.49 30.25
C PRO A 100 -2.07 18.71 31.58
N ARG A 101 -3.24 18.20 31.97
CA ARG A 101 -3.42 17.41 33.19
C ARG A 101 -2.81 16.02 33.08
N ALA A 102 -2.98 15.36 31.94
CA ALA A 102 -2.30 14.10 31.68
C ALA A 102 -0.78 14.27 31.71
N LEU A 103 -0.25 15.33 31.10
CA LEU A 103 1.18 15.63 31.09
C LEU A 103 1.73 15.97 32.49
N HIS A 104 0.91 16.48 33.40
CA HIS A 104 1.32 16.68 34.80
C HIS A 104 1.71 15.37 35.52
N LEU A 105 1.19 14.22 35.06
CA LEU A 105 1.52 12.91 35.63
C LEU A 105 2.83 12.32 35.09
N VAL A 106 3.44 12.93 34.08
CA VAL A 106 4.70 12.45 33.49
C VAL A 106 5.83 12.39 34.52
N GLU A 107 5.88 13.36 35.43
CA GLU A 107 6.91 13.42 36.49
C GLU A 107 6.62 12.48 37.67
N VAL A 108 5.46 11.82 37.67
CA VAL A 108 5.01 10.95 38.75
C VAL A 108 5.32 9.50 38.41
N ASP A 109 6.43 8.99 38.96
CA ASP A 109 6.89 7.61 38.78
C ASP A 109 5.77 6.62 39.15
N GLY A 110 5.45 5.69 38.24
CA GLY A 110 4.44 4.65 38.46
C GLY A 110 2.98 5.07 38.27
N ALA A 111 2.69 6.16 37.53
CA ALA A 111 1.33 6.50 37.10
C ALA A 111 0.77 5.46 36.10
N SER A 112 0.35 4.30 36.62
CA SER A 112 0.02 3.08 35.85
C SER A 112 -0.94 3.28 34.67
N MET A 113 -1.86 4.23 34.76
CA MET A 113 -2.87 4.46 33.71
C MET A 113 -2.48 5.55 32.69
N LEU A 114 -1.36 6.24 32.90
CA LEU A 114 -0.95 7.35 32.03
C LEU A 114 -0.61 6.85 30.62
N LEU A 115 0.16 5.77 30.49
CA LEU A 115 0.53 5.22 29.18
C LEU A 115 -0.71 4.79 28.38
N ASN A 116 -1.70 4.18 29.04
CA ASN A 116 -2.97 3.85 28.42
C ASN A 116 -3.70 5.11 27.94
N LEU A 117 -3.83 6.13 28.79
CA LEU A 117 -4.44 7.40 28.41
C LEU A 117 -3.72 8.04 27.21
N LEU A 118 -2.38 8.12 27.23
CA LEU A 118 -1.59 8.67 26.15
C LEU A 118 -1.81 7.92 24.82
N SER A 119 -1.98 6.60 24.86
CA SER A 119 -2.31 5.81 23.67
C SER A 119 -3.66 6.20 23.06
N LEU A 120 -4.68 6.45 23.89
CA LEU A 120 -5.99 6.92 23.45
C LEU A 120 -5.93 8.36 22.92
N LEU A 121 -5.12 9.22 23.54
CA LEU A 121 -4.88 10.59 23.06
C LEU A 121 -4.13 10.59 21.73
N ALA A 122 -3.17 9.69 21.52
CA ALA A 122 -2.47 9.54 20.23
C ALA A 122 -3.40 9.06 19.11
N ARG A 123 -4.33 8.16 19.42
CA ARG A 123 -5.34 7.66 18.47
C ARG A 123 -6.31 8.75 18.01
N HIS A 124 -6.77 9.62 18.91
CA HIS A 124 -7.88 10.54 18.65
C HIS A 124 -7.48 12.02 18.56
N GLY A 125 -6.27 12.36 19.02
CA GLY A 125 -5.73 13.71 19.02
C GLY A 125 -5.33 14.18 17.63
N ASN A 126 -5.34 15.51 17.46
CA ASN A 126 -4.79 16.17 16.27
C ASN A 126 -3.25 16.25 16.35
N TYR A 127 -2.63 16.90 15.38
CA TYR A 127 -1.17 17.06 15.30
C TYR A 127 -0.55 17.64 16.58
N THR A 128 -1.13 18.71 17.14
CA THR A 128 -0.56 19.36 18.34
C THR A 128 -0.61 18.47 19.57
N VAL A 129 -1.70 17.70 19.72
CA VAL A 129 -1.83 16.69 20.78
C VAL A 129 -0.80 15.58 20.61
N LYS A 130 -0.64 15.03 19.40
CA LYS A 130 0.33 13.94 19.13
C LYS A 130 1.77 14.35 19.43
N LEU A 131 2.17 15.57 19.03
CA LEU A 131 3.51 16.09 19.34
C LEU A 131 3.74 16.23 20.86
N ALA A 132 2.74 16.72 21.60
CA ALA A 132 2.83 16.83 23.05
C ALA A 132 2.86 15.46 23.74
N VAL A 133 2.08 14.49 23.25
CA VAL A 133 2.07 13.09 23.72
C VAL A 133 3.44 12.44 23.52
N ILE A 134 4.07 12.61 22.35
CA ILE A 134 5.43 12.11 22.08
C ILE A 134 6.42 12.68 23.10
N ARG A 135 6.41 14.01 23.31
CA ARG A 135 7.33 14.66 24.26
C ARG A 135 7.13 14.14 25.69
N GLY A 136 5.87 13.96 26.10
CA GLY A 136 5.53 13.36 27.39
C GLY A 136 6.04 11.92 27.49
N LEU A 137 5.91 11.12 26.44
CA LEU A 137 6.40 9.75 26.38
C LEU A 137 7.93 9.67 26.52
N VAL A 138 8.67 10.54 25.83
CA VAL A 138 10.14 10.61 25.96
C VAL A 138 10.55 10.95 27.40
N ALA A 139 9.86 11.90 28.01
CA ALA A 139 10.09 12.27 29.39
C ALA A 139 9.80 11.09 30.34
N ILE A 140 8.72 10.34 30.15
CA ILE A 140 8.43 9.10 30.89
C ILE A 140 9.58 8.10 30.76
N ILE A 141 10.00 7.80 29.52
CA ILE A 141 11.07 6.84 29.25
C ILE A 141 12.38 7.23 29.94
N SER A 142 12.67 8.53 30.02
CA SER A 142 13.90 9.07 30.61
C SER A 142 13.85 9.18 32.14
N THR A 143 12.66 9.34 32.73
CA THR A 143 12.51 9.68 34.16
C THR A 143 12.00 8.51 35.01
N TRP A 144 11.15 7.65 34.46
CA TRP A 144 10.56 6.54 35.23
C TRP A 144 11.56 5.41 35.43
N LYS A 145 11.45 4.73 36.58
CA LYS A 145 12.32 3.58 36.87
C LYS A 145 12.03 2.44 35.88
N PRO A 146 13.06 1.70 35.39
CA PRO A 146 12.89 0.66 34.37
C PRO A 146 11.83 -0.43 34.68
N ALA A 147 11.47 -0.60 35.96
CA ALA A 147 10.36 -1.45 36.41
C ALA A 147 9.00 -1.08 35.78
N TRP A 148 8.83 0.10 35.18
CA TRP A 148 7.61 0.42 34.43
C TRP A 148 7.36 -0.57 33.27
N ARG A 149 8.41 -1.21 32.74
CA ARG A 149 8.32 -2.21 31.66
C ARG A 149 7.74 -3.55 32.12
N SER A 150 7.77 -3.85 33.42
CA SER A 150 7.26 -5.13 33.95
C SER A 150 5.76 -5.11 34.24
N PHE A 151 5.09 -3.97 34.10
CA PHE A 151 3.63 -3.92 34.23
C PHE A 151 2.94 -4.39 32.95
N GLU A 152 1.89 -5.19 33.14
CA GLU A 152 1.07 -5.76 32.07
C GLU A 152 0.60 -4.66 31.09
N TYR A 153 0.78 -4.90 29.79
CA TYR A 153 0.38 -4.02 28.68
C TYR A 153 1.09 -2.66 28.56
N ASN A 154 2.00 -2.25 29.45
CA ASN A 154 2.67 -0.95 29.32
C ASN A 154 3.44 -0.82 28.00
N THR A 155 4.15 -1.86 27.59
CA THR A 155 4.88 -1.92 26.31
C THR A 155 3.92 -1.78 25.12
N GLU A 156 2.77 -2.45 25.15
CA GLU A 156 1.74 -2.35 24.11
C GLU A 156 1.27 -0.90 23.95
N HIS A 157 0.91 -0.22 25.05
CA HIS A 157 0.46 1.17 25.00
C HIS A 157 1.53 2.12 24.45
N VAL A 158 2.81 1.88 24.77
CA VAL A 158 3.92 2.66 24.21
C VAL A 158 4.02 2.46 22.70
N LEU A 159 3.97 1.22 22.22
CA LEU A 159 4.04 0.90 20.78
C LEU A 159 2.84 1.47 20.02
N VAL A 160 1.63 1.33 20.57
CA VAL A 160 0.41 1.95 20.02
C VAL A 160 0.56 3.46 19.93
N THR A 161 1.05 4.11 21.00
CA THR A 161 1.26 5.56 21.04
C THR A 161 2.25 5.99 19.96
N LEU A 162 3.40 5.32 19.86
CA LEU A 162 4.43 5.61 18.85
C LEU A 162 3.88 5.42 17.43
N CYS A 163 3.19 4.31 17.17
CA CYS A 163 2.66 3.99 15.86
C CYS A 163 1.59 5.01 15.41
N HIS A 164 0.67 5.42 16.29
CA HIS A 164 -0.33 6.44 15.95
C HIS A 164 0.22 7.87 15.85
N CYS A 165 1.48 8.08 16.25
CA CYS A 165 2.18 9.34 16.10
C CYS A 165 3.15 9.36 14.91
N ILE A 166 3.52 8.20 14.34
CA ILE A 166 4.56 8.12 13.30
C ILE A 166 4.15 8.75 11.97
N GLU A 167 2.85 8.73 11.63
CA GLU A 167 2.32 9.39 10.41
C GLU A 167 2.43 10.92 10.46
N PHE A 168 2.64 11.50 11.64
CA PHE A 168 2.49 12.94 11.88
C PHE A 168 3.81 13.69 11.93
N VAL A 169 4.96 13.07 11.62
CA VAL A 169 6.25 13.76 11.72
C VAL A 169 6.47 14.77 10.56
N ASN A 170 5.65 14.81 9.49
CA ASN A 170 5.56 16.02 8.64
C ASN A 170 4.31 16.10 7.73
N PRO A 171 3.37 17.04 7.94
CA PRO A 171 2.24 17.28 7.03
C PRO A 171 2.56 18.23 5.85
N SER A 172 3.79 18.76 5.75
CA SER A 172 4.12 19.87 4.83
C SER A 172 4.88 19.46 3.57
N GLN A 173 5.16 18.17 3.36
CA GLN A 173 5.79 17.66 2.14
C GLN A 173 5.15 16.34 1.74
N ASN A 174 4.86 16.17 0.45
CA ASN A 174 4.63 14.87 -0.19
C ASN A 174 5.91 14.00 -0.17
N SER A 175 6.83 14.19 0.79
CA SER A 175 8.08 13.45 0.86
C SER A 175 7.83 12.08 1.49
N ALA A 176 8.26 11.03 0.79
CA ALA A 176 8.18 9.64 1.21
C ALA A 176 9.10 9.29 2.41
N GLU A 177 9.62 10.30 3.12
CA GLU A 177 10.59 10.18 4.20
C GLU A 177 9.88 10.07 5.55
N VAL A 178 10.08 8.94 6.21
CA VAL A 178 9.63 8.71 7.58
C VAL A 178 10.69 9.29 8.51
N HIS A 179 10.30 10.17 9.42
CA HIS A 179 11.20 10.73 10.42
C HIS A 179 10.70 10.31 11.80
N LEU A 180 11.61 9.98 12.71
CA LEU A 180 11.28 9.89 14.13
C LEU A 180 11.51 11.25 14.77
N PRO A 181 10.76 11.61 15.82
CA PRO A 181 11.07 12.77 16.65
C PRO A 181 12.54 12.71 17.09
N PRO A 182 13.31 13.81 17.03
CA PRO A 182 14.74 13.79 17.32
C PRO A 182 15.05 13.31 18.74
N GLU A 183 14.07 13.37 19.64
CA GLU A 183 14.18 12.93 21.02
C GLU A 183 14.00 11.41 21.21
N LEU A 184 13.64 10.66 20.17
CA LEU A 184 13.50 9.20 20.18
C LEU A 184 14.58 8.53 19.32
N SER A 185 15.44 7.71 19.94
CA SER A 185 16.45 6.97 19.18
C SER A 185 15.81 5.78 18.45
N VAL A 186 16.27 5.54 17.21
CA VAL A 186 15.88 4.37 16.41
C VAL A 186 16.15 3.08 17.19
N ASN A 187 17.30 2.99 17.86
CA ASN A 187 17.71 1.83 18.65
C ASN A 187 16.74 1.53 19.78
N PHE A 188 16.21 2.55 20.46
CA PHE A 188 15.24 2.35 21.53
C PHE A 188 13.92 1.79 20.97
N VAL A 189 13.41 2.37 19.89
CA VAL A 189 12.13 1.97 19.30
C VAL A 189 12.20 0.54 18.74
N SER A 190 13.28 0.21 18.02
CA SER A 190 13.46 -1.13 17.45
C SER A 190 13.65 -2.19 18.53
N ASP A 191 14.47 -1.92 19.55
CA ASP A 191 14.68 -2.80 20.69
C ASP A 191 13.38 -3.04 21.48
N LEU A 192 12.61 -1.98 21.75
CA LEU A 192 11.31 -2.10 22.42
C LEU A 192 10.35 -2.98 21.61
N ALA A 193 10.26 -2.76 20.29
CA ALA A 193 9.37 -3.53 19.42
C ALA A 193 9.81 -4.99 19.31
N LEU A 194 11.09 -5.27 19.07
CA LEU A 194 11.59 -6.65 18.92
C LEU A 194 11.45 -7.44 20.22
N ARG A 195 11.76 -6.86 21.39
CA ARG A 195 11.56 -7.55 22.68
C ARG A 195 10.10 -7.83 22.97
N ALA A 196 9.20 -6.91 22.60
CA ALA A 196 7.76 -7.13 22.76
C ALA A 196 7.27 -8.31 21.92
N LEU A 197 7.84 -8.49 20.73
CA LEU A 197 7.54 -9.61 19.83
C LEU A 197 8.12 -10.95 20.31
N GLU A 198 9.17 -10.93 21.14
CA GLU A 198 9.76 -12.13 21.75
C GLU A 198 8.88 -12.73 22.86
N ASP A 199 7.88 -12.00 23.36
CA ASP A 199 6.95 -12.51 24.37
C ASP A 199 6.07 -13.63 23.78
N PRO A 200 6.09 -14.86 24.33
CA PRO A 200 5.21 -15.94 23.90
C PRO A 200 3.72 -15.59 23.99
N ALA A 201 3.34 -14.67 24.88
CA ALA A 201 1.97 -14.19 25.06
C ALA A 201 1.69 -12.86 24.36
N VAL A 202 2.54 -12.43 23.42
CA VAL A 202 2.37 -11.17 22.67
C VAL A 202 0.98 -11.06 22.03
N SER A 203 0.36 -9.89 22.20
CA SER A 203 -0.99 -9.61 21.71
C SER A 203 -1.01 -9.28 20.21
N HIS A 204 -2.16 -9.48 19.58
CA HIS A 204 -2.41 -9.05 18.19
C HIS A 204 -2.14 -7.55 18.00
N GLU A 205 -2.58 -6.72 18.95
CA GLU A 205 -2.36 -5.27 18.94
C GLU A 205 -0.87 -4.92 18.98
N THR A 206 -0.08 -5.61 19.81
CA THR A 206 1.37 -5.38 19.90
C THR A 206 2.05 -5.69 18.57
N ILE A 207 1.75 -6.84 17.95
CA ILE A 207 2.34 -7.24 16.66
C ILE A 207 1.97 -6.21 15.57
N MET A 208 0.69 -5.85 15.48
CA MET A 208 0.17 -4.93 14.48
C MET A 208 0.83 -3.54 14.52
N HIS A 209 1.15 -3.03 15.71
CA HIS A 209 1.78 -1.72 15.85
C HIS A 209 3.32 -1.79 15.80
N ALA A 210 3.92 -2.94 16.13
CA ALA A 210 5.36 -3.15 16.03
C ALA A 210 5.86 -3.17 14.57
N ILE A 211 5.13 -3.82 13.65
CA ILE A 211 5.56 -3.96 12.25
C ILE A 211 5.80 -2.58 11.58
N PRO A 212 4.86 -1.61 11.59
CA PRO A 212 5.09 -0.30 10.99
C PRO A 212 6.24 0.48 11.64
N LEU A 213 6.43 0.34 12.96
CA LEU A 213 7.54 0.96 13.68
C LEU A 213 8.88 0.41 13.22
N LEU A 214 8.99 -0.92 13.07
CA LEU A 214 10.20 -1.58 12.57
C LEU A 214 10.52 -1.18 11.11
N ILE A 215 9.49 -1.06 10.26
CA ILE A 215 9.63 -0.52 8.91
C ILE A 215 10.15 0.92 8.92
N ALA A 216 9.63 1.77 9.81
CA ALA A 216 10.13 3.13 9.94
C ALA A 216 11.58 3.16 10.44
N CYS A 217 11.91 2.38 11.47
CA CYS A 217 13.25 2.27 12.01
C CYS A 217 14.27 1.90 10.92
N VAL A 218 13.99 0.89 10.10
CA VAL A 218 14.95 0.45 9.06
C VAL A 218 15.09 1.45 7.90
N ARG A 219 14.09 2.30 7.65
CA ARG A 219 14.17 3.37 6.65
C ARG A 219 14.93 4.61 7.16
N ILE A 220 14.97 4.82 8.47
CA ILE A 220 15.70 5.92 9.12
C ILE A 220 17.15 5.55 9.42
N CYS A 221 17.38 4.31 9.87
CA CYS A 221 18.68 3.79 10.28
C CYS A 221 19.67 3.78 9.10
N SER A 222 20.88 4.31 9.30
CA SER A 222 21.89 4.35 8.24
C SER A 222 22.35 2.93 7.85
N PRO A 223 22.71 2.64 6.59
CA PRO A 223 23.15 1.30 6.18
C PRO A 223 24.35 0.75 6.98
N GLU A 224 25.17 1.63 7.56
CA GLU A 224 26.34 1.28 8.37
C GLU A 224 25.98 0.74 9.78
N GLU A 225 24.79 1.07 10.30
CA GLU A 225 24.30 0.65 11.62
C GLU A 225 23.78 -0.81 11.61
N THR A 226 24.64 -1.76 11.25
CA THR A 226 24.30 -3.17 11.06
C THR A 226 23.74 -3.84 12.31
N ALA A 227 24.24 -3.49 13.50
CA ALA A 227 23.80 -4.07 14.77
C ALA A 227 22.30 -3.84 15.06
N THR A 228 21.77 -2.69 14.67
CA THR A 228 20.34 -2.37 14.81
C THR A 228 19.54 -2.85 13.61
N ARG A 229 20.09 -2.74 12.39
CA ARG A 229 19.38 -3.10 11.16
C ARG A 229 19.16 -4.59 11.00
N ALA A 230 20.15 -5.43 11.29
CA ALA A 230 20.07 -6.85 11.00
C ALA A 230 18.91 -7.54 11.74
N PRO A 231 18.69 -7.36 13.06
CA PRO A 231 17.55 -7.97 13.76
C PRO A 231 16.19 -7.51 13.22
N ILE A 232 16.09 -6.26 12.78
CA ILE A 232 14.88 -5.70 12.17
C ILE A 232 14.63 -6.36 10.81
N LEU A 233 15.67 -6.43 9.96
CA LEU A 233 15.59 -7.03 8.63
C LEU A 233 15.30 -8.53 8.72
N ASP A 234 15.87 -9.26 9.69
CA ASP A 234 15.54 -10.66 9.94
C ASP A 234 14.04 -10.83 10.24
N PHE A 235 13.49 -10.01 11.15
CA PHE A 235 12.06 -10.05 11.45
C PHE A 235 11.20 -9.73 10.22
N LEU A 236 11.53 -8.64 9.50
CA LEU A 236 10.77 -8.23 8.31
C LEU A 236 10.89 -9.22 7.16
N ALA A 237 12.03 -9.91 7.01
CA ALA A 237 12.18 -11.03 6.08
C ALA A 237 11.32 -12.23 6.50
N GLY A 238 11.24 -12.53 7.79
CA GLY A 238 10.39 -13.59 8.34
C GLY A 238 8.91 -13.43 8.00
N LEU A 239 8.42 -12.20 7.79
CA LEU A 239 7.04 -11.94 7.32
C LEU A 239 6.73 -12.56 5.95
N LEU A 240 7.75 -12.92 5.16
CA LEU A 240 7.57 -13.65 3.91
C LEU A 240 6.93 -15.04 4.12
N HIS A 241 7.03 -15.61 5.33
CA HIS A 241 6.39 -16.87 5.70
C HIS A 241 4.86 -16.75 5.91
N SER A 242 4.33 -15.53 6.03
CA SER A 242 2.90 -15.32 6.30
C SER A 242 2.01 -15.90 5.19
N ALA A 243 0.92 -16.54 5.60
CA ALA A 243 -0.15 -16.98 4.70
C ALA A 243 -0.78 -15.78 3.96
N ASN A 244 -0.80 -14.60 4.59
CA ASN A 244 -1.32 -13.37 4.01
C ASN A 244 -0.37 -12.81 2.94
N ILE A 245 -0.76 -12.94 1.68
CA ILE A 245 0.04 -12.47 0.54
C ILE A 245 0.34 -10.96 0.57
N SER A 246 -0.55 -10.15 1.14
CA SER A 246 -0.30 -8.71 1.26
C SER A 246 0.81 -8.41 2.27
N LEU A 247 0.97 -9.21 3.34
CA LEU A 247 2.11 -9.09 4.25
C LEU A 247 3.43 -9.53 3.59
N ARG A 248 3.37 -10.56 2.74
CA ARG A 248 4.51 -10.96 1.90
C ARG A 248 4.93 -9.84 0.94
N CYS A 249 3.96 -9.16 0.32
CA CYS A 249 4.24 -7.97 -0.48
C CYS A 249 4.85 -6.83 0.36
N VAL A 250 4.39 -6.60 1.60
CA VAL A 250 4.98 -5.59 2.50
C VAL A 250 6.44 -5.92 2.77
N SER A 251 6.76 -7.18 3.08
CA SER A 251 8.15 -7.63 3.26
C SER A 251 8.99 -7.31 2.02
N ALA A 252 8.58 -7.76 0.84
CA ALA A 252 9.29 -7.48 -0.41
C ALA A 252 9.45 -5.98 -0.69
N TRP A 253 8.40 -5.18 -0.43
CA TRP A 253 8.42 -3.74 -0.63
C TRP A 253 9.45 -3.03 0.25
N VAL A 254 9.57 -3.42 1.52
CA VAL A 254 10.58 -2.85 2.42
C VAL A 254 11.99 -3.08 1.85
N PHE A 255 12.29 -4.32 1.46
CA PHE A 255 13.61 -4.69 0.96
C PHE A 255 13.97 -4.01 -0.36
N CYS A 256 13.01 -3.89 -1.29
CA CYS A 256 13.21 -3.05 -2.48
C CYS A 256 13.48 -1.59 -2.11
N GLY A 257 12.80 -1.06 -1.09
CA GLY A 257 12.94 0.33 -0.64
C GLY A 257 14.26 0.67 0.05
N LEU A 258 15.09 -0.32 0.43
CA LEU A 258 16.38 -0.08 1.11
C LEU A 258 17.43 0.53 0.19
N PHE A 259 17.30 0.31 -1.12
CA PHE A 259 18.26 0.74 -2.12
C PHE A 259 17.63 1.88 -2.92
N PRO A 260 18.16 3.12 -2.85
CA PRO A 260 17.65 4.19 -3.66
C PRO A 260 17.81 3.81 -5.13
N ALA A 261 16.75 3.98 -5.92
CA ALA A 261 16.87 3.88 -7.37
C ALA A 261 17.98 4.86 -7.78
N ALA A 262 19.05 4.36 -8.41
CA ALA A 262 19.98 5.23 -9.13
C ALA A 262 19.10 6.14 -9.97
N ARG A 263 19.17 7.47 -9.73
CA ARG A 263 18.25 8.45 -10.33
C ARG A 263 17.94 8.00 -11.73
N ARG A 264 16.68 7.60 -11.97
CA ARG A 264 16.20 7.37 -13.32
C ARG A 264 16.39 8.70 -14.01
N SER A 265 17.54 8.83 -14.68
CA SER A 265 17.62 9.68 -15.85
C SER A 265 16.35 9.38 -16.62
N THR A 266 15.61 10.41 -17.03
CA THR A 266 14.46 10.38 -17.93
C THR A 266 14.86 9.87 -19.34
N HIS A 267 15.75 8.88 -19.35
CA HIS A 267 16.42 8.23 -20.44
C HIS A 267 16.49 6.73 -20.09
N HIS A 268 15.34 6.07 -19.91
CA HIS A 268 15.26 4.64 -20.24
C HIS A 268 15.43 4.41 -21.76
N GLU A 269 15.62 5.48 -22.54
CA GLU A 269 16.01 5.46 -23.95
C GLU A 269 17.53 5.56 -24.20
N ASN A 270 18.44 5.79 -23.24
CA ASN A 270 19.87 6.07 -23.57
C ASN A 270 20.93 5.11 -23.03
N ARG A 271 20.61 3.88 -22.62
CA ARG A 271 21.67 2.90 -22.34
C ARG A 271 21.25 1.49 -22.74
N SER A 272 21.50 1.14 -24.00
CA SER A 272 21.69 -0.25 -24.40
C SER A 272 23.09 -0.43 -24.98
N SER A 273 23.97 -1.10 -24.23
CA SER A 273 25.04 -1.86 -24.88
C SER A 273 24.37 -3.15 -25.37
N GLY A 274 23.74 -3.10 -26.55
CA GLY A 274 23.07 -4.27 -27.12
C GLY A 274 23.98 -5.49 -27.21
N SER A 275 23.44 -6.67 -27.40
CA SER A 275 24.23 -7.88 -27.74
C SER A 275 25.09 -7.68 -29.00
N LYS A 276 26.08 -8.56 -29.25
CA LYS A 276 26.70 -8.66 -30.57
C LYS A 276 25.69 -9.01 -31.66
N ASP A 277 24.72 -9.88 -31.37
CA ASP A 277 23.74 -10.35 -32.37
C ASP A 277 22.60 -9.35 -32.56
N GLU A 278 22.13 -8.69 -31.49
CA GLU A 278 21.19 -7.57 -31.62
C GLU A 278 21.85 -6.33 -32.25
N ARG A 279 23.12 -6.03 -31.96
CA ARG A 279 23.88 -4.99 -32.68
C ARG A 279 24.08 -5.38 -34.15
N ALA A 280 24.43 -6.63 -34.45
CA ALA A 280 24.57 -7.09 -35.83
C ALA A 280 23.23 -7.02 -36.58
N SER A 281 22.13 -7.39 -35.93
CA SER A 281 20.78 -7.27 -36.46
C SER A 281 20.38 -5.80 -36.63
N ALA A 282 20.57 -4.94 -35.62
CA ALA A 282 20.28 -3.50 -35.70
C ALA A 282 21.13 -2.82 -36.79
N SER A 283 22.41 -3.14 -36.88
CA SER A 283 23.30 -2.70 -37.96
C SER A 283 22.81 -3.17 -39.33
N ALA A 284 22.36 -4.41 -39.46
CA ALA A 284 21.77 -4.92 -40.71
C ALA A 284 20.46 -4.19 -41.06
N HIS A 285 19.60 -3.92 -40.09
CA HIS A 285 18.36 -3.16 -40.27
C HIS A 285 18.65 -1.71 -40.70
N ILE A 286 19.70 -1.08 -40.15
CA ILE A 286 20.11 0.28 -40.52
C ILE A 286 20.74 0.32 -41.90
N ILE A 287 21.59 -0.66 -42.25
CA ILE A 287 22.14 -0.79 -43.60
C ILE A 287 21.00 -0.94 -44.60
N PHE A 288 20.05 -1.83 -44.33
CA PHE A 288 18.91 -2.06 -45.20
C PHE A 288 17.99 -0.82 -45.32
N ALA A 289 17.71 -0.13 -44.22
CA ALA A 289 16.96 1.14 -44.25
C ALA A 289 17.67 2.22 -45.08
N ARG A 290 19.01 2.30 -45.01
CA ARG A 290 19.81 3.21 -45.85
C ARG A 290 19.77 2.82 -47.33
N THR A 291 19.85 1.53 -47.65
CA THR A 291 19.71 1.05 -49.04
C THR A 291 18.35 1.40 -49.62
N LEU A 292 17.27 1.17 -48.86
CA LEU A 292 15.91 1.56 -49.26
C LEU A 292 15.79 3.06 -49.49
N LEU A 293 16.39 3.88 -48.63
CA LEU A 293 16.37 5.34 -48.77
C LEU A 293 17.10 5.79 -50.04
N GLN A 294 18.29 5.24 -50.31
CA GLN A 294 19.08 5.57 -51.49
C GLN A 294 18.32 5.22 -52.78
N GLU A 295 17.66 4.06 -52.81
CA GLU A 295 16.85 3.64 -53.96
C GLU A 295 15.61 4.52 -54.15
N ALA A 296 14.92 4.88 -53.07
CA ALA A 296 13.75 5.75 -53.11
C ALA A 296 14.06 7.16 -53.61
N VAL A 297 15.18 7.76 -53.17
CA VAL A 297 15.60 9.08 -53.64
C VAL A 297 16.00 9.03 -55.11
N THR A 298 16.67 7.95 -55.55
CA THR A 298 17.07 7.78 -56.96
C THR A 298 15.86 7.60 -57.88
N ARG A 299 14.84 6.85 -57.43
CA ARG A 299 13.65 6.49 -58.24
C ARG A 299 12.46 7.43 -58.03
N SER A 300 12.54 8.35 -57.06
CA SER A 300 11.44 9.21 -56.62
C SER A 300 10.16 8.44 -56.22
N ASP A 301 10.29 7.19 -55.77
CA ASP A 301 9.18 6.36 -55.26
C ASP A 301 9.40 6.04 -53.78
N PHE A 302 8.60 6.69 -52.93
CA PHE A 302 8.64 6.51 -51.47
C PHE A 302 7.68 5.42 -50.97
N CYS A 303 6.89 4.79 -51.85
CA CYS A 303 5.97 3.71 -51.45
C CYS A 303 6.73 2.44 -51.10
N GLU A 304 7.67 1.99 -51.93
CA GLU A 304 8.51 0.80 -51.66
C GLU A 304 9.38 1.02 -50.41
N PHE A 305 9.92 2.22 -50.24
CA PHE A 305 10.58 2.63 -49.01
C PHE A 305 9.66 2.51 -47.79
N GLY A 306 8.44 3.04 -47.87
CA GLY A 306 7.47 2.95 -46.79
C GLY A 306 7.12 1.51 -46.39
N VAL A 307 6.88 0.63 -47.37
CA VAL A 307 6.64 -0.80 -47.13
C VAL A 307 7.86 -1.44 -46.45
N GLY A 308 9.05 -1.19 -46.97
CA GLY A 308 10.28 -1.73 -46.41
C GLY A 308 10.52 -1.30 -44.97
N ILE A 309 10.37 0.00 -44.67
CA ILE A 309 10.53 0.52 -43.31
C ILE A 309 9.47 -0.03 -42.35
N ALA A 310 8.20 -0.13 -42.77
CA ALA A 310 7.14 -0.71 -41.93
C ALA A 310 7.41 -2.18 -41.57
N CYS A 311 7.95 -2.96 -42.53
CA CYS A 311 8.40 -4.33 -42.28
C CYS A 311 9.54 -4.38 -41.25
N LEU A 312 10.52 -3.48 -41.33
CA LEU A 312 11.62 -3.39 -40.35
C LEU A 312 11.10 -3.02 -38.96
N LEU A 313 10.24 -2.01 -38.85
CA LEU A 313 9.64 -1.57 -37.58
C LEU A 313 8.82 -2.69 -36.93
N SER A 314 8.18 -3.53 -37.75
CA SER A 314 7.39 -4.64 -37.25
C SER A 314 8.25 -5.86 -36.89
N SER A 315 9.46 -6.01 -37.44
CA SER A 315 10.23 -7.27 -37.36
C SER A 315 11.55 -7.15 -36.60
N GLY A 316 12.02 -5.95 -36.29
CA GLY A 316 13.33 -5.71 -35.68
C GLY A 316 13.37 -4.55 -34.68
N PRO A 317 14.48 -4.41 -33.94
CA PRO A 317 14.66 -3.38 -32.92
C PRO A 317 14.56 -1.96 -33.51
N SER A 318 14.17 -0.98 -32.67
CA SER A 318 13.99 0.40 -33.14
C SER A 318 15.31 0.96 -33.69
N LEU A 319 15.25 1.59 -34.86
CA LEU A 319 16.39 2.16 -35.60
C LEU A 319 17.04 3.39 -34.90
N HIS A 320 16.98 3.49 -33.57
CA HIS A 320 17.20 4.73 -32.79
C HIS A 320 18.67 5.11 -32.55
N GLU A 321 19.54 4.19 -32.13
CA GLU A 321 20.82 4.58 -31.48
C GLU A 321 22.05 4.45 -32.39
N GLU A 322 22.04 3.58 -33.39
CA GLU A 322 23.23 3.32 -34.22
C GLU A 322 23.40 4.31 -35.40
N GLU A 323 22.42 5.18 -35.68
CA GLU A 323 22.60 6.29 -36.64
C GLU A 323 23.75 7.21 -36.20
N ALA A 324 23.92 7.44 -34.89
CA ALA A 324 25.00 8.28 -34.35
C ALA A 324 26.37 7.59 -34.41
N SER A 325 26.44 6.27 -34.19
CA SER A 325 27.70 5.51 -34.22
C SER A 325 28.19 5.25 -35.66
N LEU A 326 27.28 4.93 -36.58
CA LEU A 326 27.59 4.69 -38.00
C LEU A 326 27.76 5.98 -38.82
N ALA A 327 27.39 7.14 -38.29
CA ALA A 327 27.73 8.44 -38.89
C ALA A 327 29.24 8.73 -38.81
N SER A 328 29.97 8.06 -37.92
CA SER A 328 31.40 8.30 -37.72
C SER A 328 32.31 7.50 -38.66
N SER A 329 31.80 6.44 -39.32
CA SER A 329 32.60 5.53 -40.14
C SER A 329 32.32 5.55 -41.65
N ALA A 330 31.29 6.27 -42.12
CA ALA A 330 30.91 6.29 -43.53
C ALA A 330 31.19 7.66 -44.18
N SER A 331 32.35 7.78 -44.82
CA SER A 331 32.81 8.99 -45.53
C SER A 331 32.15 9.22 -46.91
N THR A 332 31.18 8.40 -47.31
CA THR A 332 30.62 8.40 -48.68
C THR A 332 29.13 8.73 -48.82
N CYS A 333 28.41 9.10 -47.75
CA CYS A 333 26.96 9.38 -47.82
C CYS A 333 26.53 10.60 -46.99
N ALA A 334 27.30 11.69 -47.03
CA ALA A 334 26.95 12.95 -46.35
C ALA A 334 25.81 13.75 -47.03
N GLU A 335 25.18 13.25 -48.10
CA GLU A 335 24.21 14.00 -48.92
C GLU A 335 22.73 13.82 -48.52
N PHE A 336 22.38 12.84 -47.68
CA PHE A 336 20.98 12.56 -47.33
C PHE A 336 20.65 12.84 -45.86
N GLY A 337 19.48 13.46 -45.61
CA GLY A 337 18.91 13.56 -44.26
C GLY A 337 18.57 12.20 -43.64
N PRO A 338 18.26 12.14 -42.34
CA PRO A 338 17.97 10.87 -41.66
C PRO A 338 16.67 10.24 -42.18
N TRP A 339 16.56 8.90 -42.18
CA TRP A 339 15.44 8.19 -42.83
C TRP A 339 14.06 8.63 -42.31
N HIS A 340 13.96 9.00 -41.03
CA HIS A 340 12.71 9.40 -40.39
C HIS A 340 12.14 10.72 -40.94
N SER A 341 12.95 11.59 -41.56
CA SER A 341 12.46 12.83 -42.18
C SER A 341 11.65 12.58 -43.46
N TYR A 342 11.79 11.38 -44.06
CA TYR A 342 11.08 10.98 -45.27
C TYR A 342 9.80 10.18 -44.99
N LEU A 343 9.50 9.87 -43.72
CA LEU A 343 8.27 9.19 -43.32
C LEU A 343 6.98 9.89 -43.81
N PRO A 344 6.83 11.23 -43.73
CA PRO A 344 5.64 11.90 -44.24
C PRO A 344 5.39 11.67 -45.74
N LEU A 345 6.46 11.62 -46.56
CA LEU A 345 6.36 11.37 -47.99
C LEU A 345 5.93 9.93 -48.29
N ALA A 346 6.45 8.97 -47.53
CA ALA A 346 6.07 7.57 -47.63
C ALA A 346 4.60 7.33 -47.21
N ILE A 347 4.16 7.96 -46.12
CA ILE A 347 2.78 7.90 -45.63
C ILE A 347 1.81 8.42 -46.68
N GLU A 348 2.10 9.58 -47.27
CA GLU A 348 1.27 10.20 -48.30
C GLU A 348 1.20 9.33 -49.57
N GLY A 349 2.34 8.79 -50.01
CA GLY A 349 2.40 7.89 -51.16
C GLY A 349 1.56 6.61 -50.98
N LEU A 350 1.61 6.02 -49.78
CA LEU A 350 0.84 4.82 -49.44
C LEU A 350 -0.67 5.09 -49.32
N ARG A 351 -1.06 6.22 -48.70
CA ARG A 351 -2.48 6.61 -48.55
C ARG A 351 -3.18 6.84 -49.88
N ARG A 352 -2.47 7.40 -50.89
CA ARG A 352 -3.01 7.60 -52.24
C ARG A 352 -3.37 6.32 -52.99
N ARG A 353 -2.86 5.15 -52.56
CA ARG A 353 -3.16 3.86 -53.20
C ARG A 353 -4.50 3.26 -52.74
N GLU A 354 -5.16 3.81 -51.72
CA GLU A 354 -6.50 3.48 -51.19
C GLU A 354 -6.84 1.99 -50.95
N LEU A 355 -5.85 1.09 -50.92
CA LEU A 355 -6.06 -0.34 -50.60
C LEU A 355 -5.76 -0.61 -49.12
N SER A 356 -6.59 -1.47 -48.50
CA SER A 356 -6.50 -1.81 -47.07
C SER A 356 -5.09 -2.16 -46.57
N PRO A 357 -4.27 -3.00 -47.26
CA PRO A 357 -2.93 -3.33 -46.77
C PRO A 357 -1.97 -2.14 -46.77
N PHE A 358 -2.05 -1.24 -47.76
CA PHE A 358 -1.22 -0.04 -47.80
C PHE A 358 -1.64 0.99 -46.76
N LEU A 359 -2.91 1.00 -46.36
CA LEU A 359 -3.42 1.84 -45.28
C LEU A 359 -2.92 1.38 -43.90
N ASP A 360 -2.84 0.08 -43.64
CA ASP A 360 -2.25 -0.45 -42.39
C ASP A 360 -0.74 -0.16 -42.34
N ILE A 361 -0.03 -0.35 -43.46
CA ILE A 361 1.40 0.00 -43.57
C ILE A 361 1.61 1.50 -43.33
N ALA A 362 0.78 2.36 -43.91
CA ALA A 362 0.84 3.81 -43.67
C ALA A 362 0.61 4.16 -42.21
N ASP A 363 -0.26 3.44 -41.50
CA ASP A 363 -0.51 3.63 -40.07
C ASP A 363 0.71 3.25 -39.22
N ILE A 364 1.41 2.15 -39.52
CA ILE A 364 2.66 1.78 -38.84
C ILE A 364 3.67 2.93 -38.91
N LEU A 365 3.86 3.49 -40.11
CA LEU A 365 4.78 4.62 -40.33
C LEU A 365 4.30 5.89 -39.62
N ALA A 366 2.99 6.18 -39.64
CA ALA A 366 2.42 7.34 -38.96
C ALA A 366 2.57 7.25 -37.44
N LEU A 367 2.33 6.06 -36.86
CA LEU A 367 2.50 5.80 -35.43
C LEU A 367 3.96 5.99 -35.01
N GLU A 368 4.91 5.49 -35.80
CA GLU A 368 6.34 5.69 -35.54
C GLU A 368 6.75 7.17 -35.69
N HIS A 369 6.24 7.86 -36.70
CA HIS A 369 6.48 9.30 -36.88
C HIS A 369 5.96 10.10 -35.69
N PHE A 370 4.73 9.83 -35.21
CA PHE A 370 4.18 10.49 -34.04
C PHE A 370 4.95 10.16 -32.76
N SER A 371 5.39 8.92 -32.60
CA SER A 371 6.20 8.49 -31.46
C SER A 371 7.54 9.24 -31.38
N ARG A 372 8.07 9.72 -32.52
CA ARG A 372 9.36 10.41 -32.62
C ARG A 372 9.27 11.94 -32.63
N CYS A 373 8.28 12.50 -33.32
CA CYS A 373 8.23 13.93 -33.64
C CYS A 373 7.20 14.70 -32.84
N THR A 374 6.31 14.02 -32.11
CA THR A 374 5.19 14.66 -31.39
C THR A 374 5.11 14.21 -29.94
N SER A 375 4.22 14.84 -29.17
CA SER A 375 3.99 14.43 -27.78
C SER A 375 3.54 12.96 -27.69
N PRO A 376 3.89 12.21 -26.64
CA PRO A 376 3.46 10.82 -26.44
C PRO A 376 1.94 10.62 -26.60
N ASN A 377 1.16 11.62 -26.15
CA ASN A 377 -0.30 11.62 -26.24
C ASN A 377 -0.83 11.63 -27.67
N THR A 378 -0.10 12.23 -28.60
CA THR A 378 -0.45 12.25 -30.02
C THR A 378 -0.34 10.85 -30.63
N ALA A 379 0.75 10.13 -30.33
CA ALA A 379 0.95 8.76 -30.79
C ALA A 379 -0.11 7.80 -30.23
N ALA A 380 -0.42 7.89 -28.93
CA ALA A 380 -1.47 7.08 -28.32
C ALA A 380 -2.87 7.40 -28.89
N SER A 381 -3.18 8.69 -29.10
CA SER A 381 -4.46 9.10 -29.69
C SER A 381 -4.64 8.55 -31.10
N HIS A 382 -3.58 8.64 -31.92
CA HIS A 382 -3.62 8.07 -33.27
C HIS A 382 -3.74 6.55 -33.24
N ALA A 383 -3.04 5.86 -32.34
CA ALA A 383 -3.18 4.41 -32.18
C ALA A 383 -4.62 3.98 -31.88
N ARG A 384 -5.37 4.76 -31.09
CA ARG A 384 -6.82 4.51 -30.85
C ARG A 384 -7.65 4.67 -32.13
N GLU A 385 -7.34 5.64 -32.98
CA GLU A 385 -8.00 5.81 -34.28
C GLU A 385 -7.74 4.64 -35.21
N VAL A 386 -6.49 4.18 -35.28
CA VAL A 386 -6.09 2.99 -36.03
C VAL A 386 -6.87 1.77 -35.56
N LEU A 387 -6.94 1.54 -34.24
CA LEU A 387 -7.65 0.38 -33.68
C LEU A 387 -9.18 0.43 -33.86
N LYS A 388 -9.78 1.62 -33.93
CA LYS A 388 -11.19 1.77 -34.31
C LYS A 388 -11.44 1.29 -35.73
N ARG A 389 -10.49 1.51 -36.64
CA ARG A 389 -10.57 1.07 -38.03
C ARG A 389 -10.19 -0.41 -38.20
N ASN A 390 -9.10 -0.82 -37.56
CA ASN A 390 -8.55 -2.17 -37.62
C ASN A 390 -8.21 -2.68 -36.20
N PRO A 391 -9.14 -3.39 -35.54
CA PRO A 391 -8.92 -3.95 -34.20
C PRO A 391 -7.82 -5.01 -34.12
N ARG A 392 -7.27 -5.48 -35.24
CA ARG A 392 -6.19 -6.49 -35.30
C ARG A 392 -4.81 -5.86 -35.56
N HIS A 393 -4.70 -4.53 -35.56
CA HIS A 393 -3.46 -3.84 -35.88
C HIS A 393 -2.42 -3.94 -34.74
N ALA A 394 -1.54 -4.95 -34.83
CA ALA A 394 -0.56 -5.29 -33.79
C ALA A 394 0.34 -4.11 -33.37
N TYR A 395 0.83 -3.34 -34.34
CA TYR A 395 1.72 -2.21 -34.05
C TYR A 395 1.02 -1.09 -33.28
N ALA A 396 -0.30 -0.92 -33.45
CA ALA A 396 -1.06 0.10 -32.73
C ALA A 396 -1.22 -0.27 -31.25
N TYR A 397 -1.41 -1.56 -30.94
CA TYR A 397 -1.36 -2.05 -29.57
C TYR A 397 0.02 -1.81 -28.93
N PHE A 398 1.10 -2.08 -29.67
CA PHE A 398 2.46 -1.78 -29.21
C PHE A 398 2.66 -0.29 -28.92
N THR A 399 2.19 0.60 -29.80
CA THR A 399 2.24 2.06 -29.58
C THR A 399 1.44 2.47 -28.34
N LEU A 400 0.25 1.90 -28.11
CA LEU A 400 -0.53 2.17 -26.88
C LEU A 400 0.22 1.71 -25.62
N CYS A 401 0.85 0.54 -25.63
CA CYS A 401 1.63 0.07 -24.49
C CYS A 401 2.76 1.03 -24.12
N LYS A 402 3.43 1.60 -25.13
CA LYS A 402 4.57 2.50 -24.95
C LYS A 402 4.17 3.92 -24.55
N HIS A 403 3.07 4.44 -25.09
CA HIS A 403 2.76 5.87 -25.05
C HIS A 403 1.47 6.25 -24.31
N SER A 404 0.63 5.29 -23.89
CA SER A 404 -0.55 5.63 -23.11
C SER A 404 -0.17 6.13 -21.71
N GLU A 405 -0.76 7.25 -21.29
CA GLU A 405 -0.70 7.72 -19.90
C GLU A 405 -1.51 6.80 -18.96
N ASP A 406 -2.55 6.14 -19.49
CA ASP A 406 -3.35 5.18 -18.74
C ASP A 406 -2.69 3.81 -18.76
N ARG A 407 -2.10 3.42 -17.62
CA ARG A 407 -1.39 2.14 -17.51
C ARG A 407 -2.34 0.93 -17.53
N GLU A 408 -3.62 1.10 -17.22
CA GLU A 408 -4.61 0.03 -17.41
C GLU A 408 -4.92 -0.15 -18.89
N GLU A 409 -5.10 0.94 -19.63
CA GLU A 409 -5.23 0.87 -21.10
C GLU A 409 -4.01 0.22 -21.73
N ALA A 410 -2.80 0.60 -21.31
CA ALA A 410 -1.56 -0.02 -21.77
C ALA A 410 -1.53 -1.54 -21.48
N LEU A 411 -1.98 -1.95 -20.29
CA LEU A 411 -2.03 -3.36 -19.90
C LEU A 411 -3.04 -4.14 -20.77
N GLN A 412 -4.23 -3.58 -20.95
CA GLN A 412 -5.25 -4.19 -21.82
C GLN A 412 -4.77 -4.25 -23.28
N ALA A 413 -4.10 -3.21 -23.77
CA ALA A 413 -3.51 -3.21 -25.10
C ALA A 413 -2.46 -4.32 -25.26
N ALA A 414 -1.62 -4.57 -24.24
CA ALA A 414 -0.67 -5.66 -24.26
C ALA A 414 -1.37 -7.04 -24.33
N ILE A 415 -2.37 -7.26 -23.46
CA ILE A 415 -3.11 -8.53 -23.39
C ILE A 415 -3.89 -8.81 -24.68
N VAL A 416 -4.60 -7.80 -25.20
CA VAL A 416 -5.38 -7.93 -26.44
C VAL A 416 -4.46 -8.06 -27.65
N GLY A 417 -3.40 -7.25 -27.71
CA GLY A 417 -2.42 -7.29 -28.79
C GLY A 417 -1.78 -8.67 -28.95
N LEU A 418 -1.47 -9.36 -27.84
CA LEU A 418 -0.94 -10.73 -27.84
C LEU A 418 -1.88 -11.79 -28.44
N ARG A 419 -3.17 -11.48 -28.61
CA ARG A 419 -4.16 -12.38 -29.23
C ARG A 419 -4.28 -12.19 -30.75
N SER A 420 -3.53 -11.25 -31.33
CA SER A 420 -3.58 -10.98 -32.78
C SER A 420 -2.93 -12.12 -33.57
N ALA A 421 -3.54 -12.53 -34.68
CA ALA A 421 -3.10 -13.70 -35.46
C ALA A 421 -1.77 -13.50 -36.19
N ASP A 422 -1.46 -12.26 -36.61
CA ASP A 422 -0.31 -11.94 -37.47
C ASP A 422 0.81 -11.22 -36.72
N LEU A 423 1.15 -11.72 -35.52
CA LEU A 423 2.17 -11.11 -34.67
C LEU A 423 3.58 -11.55 -35.10
N THR A 424 4.46 -10.60 -35.39
CA THR A 424 5.89 -10.90 -35.55
C THR A 424 6.49 -11.33 -34.20
N LEU A 425 7.56 -12.13 -34.23
CA LEU A 425 8.28 -12.53 -33.01
C LEU A 425 8.78 -11.33 -32.20
N TYR A 426 9.18 -10.25 -32.89
CA TYR A 426 9.61 -9.01 -32.25
C TYR A 426 8.46 -8.36 -31.46
N LEU A 427 7.31 -8.12 -32.10
CA LEU A 427 6.16 -7.51 -31.44
C LEU A 427 5.59 -8.42 -30.34
N GLN A 428 5.61 -9.74 -30.54
CA GLN A 428 5.23 -10.71 -29.51
C GLN A 428 6.04 -10.54 -28.24
N ARG A 429 7.37 -10.49 -28.36
CA ARG A 429 8.26 -10.31 -27.21
C ARG A 429 8.01 -8.97 -26.51
N ARG A 430 7.90 -7.87 -27.27
CA ARG A 430 7.68 -6.54 -26.71
C ARG A 430 6.35 -6.45 -25.95
N LEU A 431 5.27 -6.98 -26.53
CA LEU A 431 3.96 -7.04 -25.85
C LEU A 431 3.99 -7.95 -24.62
N GLN A 432 4.73 -9.07 -24.66
CA GLN A 432 4.93 -9.92 -23.47
C GLN A 432 5.68 -9.19 -22.35
N VAL A 433 6.75 -8.45 -22.66
CA VAL A 433 7.48 -7.61 -21.69
C VAL A 433 6.53 -6.60 -21.03
N PHE A 434 5.76 -5.85 -21.82
CA PHE A 434 4.78 -4.91 -21.27
C PHE A 434 3.71 -5.60 -20.41
N ALA A 435 3.19 -6.74 -20.85
CA ALA A 435 2.20 -7.50 -20.10
C ALA A 435 2.75 -7.96 -18.73
N ILE A 436 4.02 -8.40 -18.67
CA ILE A 436 4.69 -8.79 -17.43
C ILE A 436 4.87 -7.58 -16.51
N GLU A 437 5.47 -6.49 -17.00
CA GLU A 437 5.77 -5.29 -16.21
C GLU A 437 4.50 -4.64 -15.64
N LEU A 438 3.47 -4.48 -16.48
CA LEU A 438 2.23 -3.83 -16.08
C LEU A 438 1.38 -4.72 -15.17
N SER A 439 1.33 -6.04 -15.42
CA SER A 439 0.68 -6.98 -14.50
C SER A 439 1.39 -7.02 -13.15
N PHE A 440 2.72 -6.95 -13.15
CA PHE A 440 3.52 -6.87 -11.94
C PHE A 440 3.17 -5.60 -11.14
N ALA A 441 3.22 -4.44 -11.80
CA ALA A 441 2.91 -3.16 -11.17
C ALA A 441 1.47 -3.11 -10.63
N LYS A 442 0.51 -3.70 -11.36
CA LYS A 442 -0.88 -3.79 -10.94
C LYS A 442 -1.06 -4.65 -9.70
N PHE A 443 -0.55 -5.89 -9.67
CA PHE A 443 -0.71 -6.71 -8.46
C PHE A 443 -0.02 -6.07 -7.27
N TRP A 444 1.17 -5.51 -7.48
CA TRP A 444 1.99 -4.89 -6.45
C TRP A 444 1.23 -3.74 -5.77
N SER A 445 0.66 -2.85 -6.58
CA SER A 445 -0.18 -1.74 -6.13
C SER A 445 -1.41 -2.22 -5.37
N LEU A 446 -2.17 -3.15 -5.94
CA LEU A 446 -3.43 -3.62 -5.35
C LEU A 446 -3.22 -4.37 -4.03
N LEU A 447 -2.25 -5.28 -3.96
CA LEU A 447 -2.00 -6.06 -2.74
C LEU A 447 -1.43 -5.23 -1.60
N LEU A 448 -0.61 -4.20 -1.89
CA LEU A 448 -0.06 -3.26 -0.89
C LEU A 448 -1.09 -2.23 -0.42
N GLN A 449 -2.21 -2.07 -1.12
CA GLN A 449 -3.32 -1.21 -0.71
C GLN A 449 -4.52 -1.99 -0.17
N ALA A 450 -4.50 -3.31 -0.23
CA ALA A 450 -5.60 -4.12 0.24
C ALA A 450 -5.69 -4.08 1.76
N GLY A 451 -6.73 -3.40 2.27
CA GLY A 451 -7.08 -3.44 3.67
C GLY A 451 -7.57 -4.84 4.09
N PRO A 452 -7.57 -5.19 5.38
CA PRO A 452 -7.96 -6.52 5.86
C PRO A 452 -9.33 -7.00 5.35
N SER A 453 -10.33 -6.13 5.27
CA SER A 453 -11.67 -6.47 4.76
C SER A 453 -11.80 -6.37 3.22
N ASP A 454 -10.81 -5.84 2.51
CA ASP A 454 -10.87 -5.60 1.07
C ASP A 454 -10.48 -6.84 0.23
N TRP A 455 -11.36 -7.85 0.28
CA TRP A 455 -11.12 -9.12 -0.41
C TRP A 455 -11.17 -8.97 -1.94
N ARG A 456 -11.99 -8.06 -2.47
CA ARG A 456 -12.10 -7.83 -3.92
C ARG A 456 -10.80 -7.27 -4.49
N ARG A 457 -10.18 -6.30 -3.80
CA ARG A 457 -8.87 -5.77 -4.20
C ARG A 457 -7.79 -6.85 -4.11
N ARG A 458 -7.80 -7.68 -3.07
CA ARG A 458 -6.90 -8.85 -2.97
C ARG A 458 -7.08 -9.81 -4.14
N GLN A 459 -8.31 -10.16 -4.47
CA GLN A 459 -8.59 -11.07 -5.58
C GLN A 459 -8.14 -10.50 -6.92
N ALA A 460 -8.40 -9.21 -7.18
CA ALA A 460 -7.91 -8.53 -8.39
C ALA A 460 -6.38 -8.47 -8.46
N GLY A 461 -5.72 -8.25 -7.32
CA GLY A 461 -4.26 -8.35 -7.17
C GLY A 461 -3.75 -9.76 -7.47
N LEU A 462 -4.34 -10.80 -6.87
CA LEU A 462 -3.98 -12.20 -7.10
C LEU A 462 -4.17 -12.61 -8.57
N ALA A 463 -5.26 -12.19 -9.22
CA ALA A 463 -5.46 -12.44 -10.65
C ALA A 463 -4.34 -11.83 -11.50
N SER A 464 -3.94 -10.59 -11.18
CA SER A 464 -2.84 -9.90 -11.86
C SER A 464 -1.48 -10.57 -11.58
N LEU A 465 -1.29 -11.12 -10.38
CA LEU A 465 -0.10 -11.89 -10.02
C LEU A 465 -0.02 -13.19 -10.83
N HIS A 466 -1.12 -13.96 -10.92
CA HIS A 466 -1.15 -15.17 -11.76
C HIS A 466 -0.95 -14.87 -13.25
N ALA A 467 -1.39 -13.71 -13.74
CA ALA A 467 -1.10 -13.28 -15.10
C ALA A 467 0.42 -13.14 -15.36
N VAL A 468 1.18 -12.62 -14.39
CA VAL A 468 2.65 -12.58 -14.46
C VAL A 468 3.23 -13.98 -14.61
N THR A 469 2.75 -14.96 -13.85
CA THR A 469 3.19 -16.36 -13.99
C THR A 469 2.98 -16.88 -15.41
N ASN A 470 1.81 -16.64 -15.99
CA ASN A 470 1.46 -17.12 -17.33
C ASN A 470 2.33 -16.46 -18.42
N HIS A 471 2.52 -15.14 -18.32
CA HIS A 471 3.34 -14.41 -19.29
C HIS A 471 4.82 -14.79 -19.20
N THR A 472 5.38 -14.89 -17.99
CA THR A 472 6.79 -15.27 -17.78
C THR A 472 7.08 -16.71 -18.23
N ALA A 473 6.15 -17.65 -17.99
CA ALA A 473 6.26 -19.04 -18.46
C ALA A 473 6.30 -19.15 -20.00
N THR A 474 5.68 -18.20 -20.71
CA THR A 474 5.71 -18.16 -22.18
C THR A 474 6.95 -17.43 -22.71
N PHE A 475 7.37 -16.36 -22.03
CA PHE A 475 8.47 -15.49 -22.46
C PHE A 475 9.85 -16.12 -22.22
N LEU A 476 10.14 -16.55 -20.98
CA LEU A 476 11.50 -16.96 -20.58
C LEU A 476 12.09 -18.12 -21.39
N PRO A 477 11.35 -19.19 -21.75
CA PRO A 477 11.91 -20.28 -22.55
C PRO A 477 12.31 -19.88 -23.97
N ASN A 478 11.71 -18.80 -24.49
CA ASN A 478 11.87 -18.35 -25.88
C ASN A 478 12.67 -17.04 -26.00
N ALA A 479 13.10 -16.49 -24.86
CA ALA A 479 13.85 -15.24 -24.81
C ALA A 479 15.30 -15.48 -25.25
N PRO A 480 15.83 -14.70 -26.21
CA PRO A 480 17.25 -14.70 -26.51
C PRO A 480 18.04 -14.35 -25.25
N HIS A 481 19.12 -15.09 -24.97
CA HIS A 481 19.92 -14.90 -23.77
C HIS A 481 20.48 -13.49 -23.65
N ASP A 482 20.65 -12.82 -24.76
CA ASP A 482 21.35 -11.56 -24.95
C ASP A 482 20.42 -10.35 -25.04
N LEU A 483 19.11 -10.55 -24.85
CA LEU A 483 18.07 -9.52 -24.86
C LEU A 483 18.24 -8.54 -23.70
N SER A 484 18.21 -7.24 -23.99
CA SER A 484 18.47 -6.17 -23.01
C SER A 484 17.50 -6.13 -21.83
N GLU A 485 16.25 -6.51 -22.05
CA GLU A 485 15.16 -6.51 -21.07
C GLU A 485 15.14 -7.79 -20.21
N LEU A 486 15.84 -8.84 -20.63
CA LEU A 486 15.82 -10.14 -19.96
C LEU A 486 16.26 -10.08 -18.49
N PRO A 487 17.33 -9.35 -18.10
CA PRO A 487 17.69 -9.20 -16.69
C PRO A 487 16.58 -8.57 -15.85
N HIS A 488 15.88 -7.56 -16.38
CA HIS A 488 14.78 -6.91 -15.68
C HIS A 488 13.59 -7.86 -15.48
N ILE A 489 13.23 -8.60 -16.54
CA ILE A 489 12.15 -9.60 -16.47
C ILE A 489 12.50 -10.75 -15.54
N ILE A 490 13.76 -11.18 -15.50
CA ILE A 490 14.25 -12.16 -14.53
C ILE A 490 14.07 -11.62 -13.10
N ASP A 491 14.47 -10.38 -12.83
CA ASP A 491 14.35 -9.78 -11.50
C ASP A 491 12.88 -9.72 -11.04
N LEU A 492 11.96 -9.30 -11.94
CA LEU A 492 10.52 -9.29 -11.68
C LEU A 492 9.99 -10.70 -11.43
N THR A 493 10.43 -11.68 -12.20
CA THR A 493 10.00 -13.08 -12.07
C THR A 493 10.45 -13.67 -10.74
N VAL A 494 11.71 -13.43 -10.35
CA VAL A 494 12.26 -13.86 -9.05
C VAL A 494 11.47 -13.25 -7.91
N MET A 495 11.21 -11.94 -7.94
CA MET A 495 10.42 -11.28 -6.91
C MET A 495 8.99 -11.82 -6.82
N HIS A 496 8.34 -12.02 -7.97
CA HIS A 496 7.00 -12.62 -8.05
C HIS A 496 6.98 -14.03 -7.44
N MET A 497 7.96 -14.88 -7.75
CA MET A 497 8.04 -16.24 -7.20
C MET A 497 8.22 -16.22 -5.69
N ILE A 498 9.13 -15.37 -5.21
CA ILE A 498 9.39 -15.16 -3.78
C ILE A 498 8.07 -14.82 -3.06
N ILE A 499 7.31 -13.85 -3.58
CA ILE A 499 6.04 -13.44 -2.98
C ILE A 499 5.01 -14.57 -3.05
N LEU A 500 4.83 -15.20 -4.20
CA LEU A 500 3.78 -16.21 -4.42
C LEU A 500 3.97 -17.45 -3.55
N GLN A 501 5.20 -17.90 -3.39
CA GLN A 501 5.55 -19.14 -2.70
C GLN A 501 6.13 -18.94 -1.30
N GLY A 502 6.26 -17.69 -0.82
CA GLY A 502 6.86 -17.35 0.49
C GLY A 502 6.44 -18.25 1.66
N HIS A 503 5.14 -18.47 1.83
CA HIS A 503 4.55 -19.35 2.86
C HIS A 503 4.91 -20.85 2.76
N THR A 504 5.47 -21.31 1.64
CA THR A 504 5.90 -22.71 1.44
C THR A 504 7.37 -22.90 1.73
N TYR A 505 8.12 -21.82 1.94
CA TYR A 505 9.56 -21.87 2.12
C TYR A 505 9.94 -22.16 3.56
N THR A 506 10.99 -22.95 3.72
CA THR A 506 11.67 -23.20 5.00
C THR A 506 12.99 -22.42 5.04
N SER A 507 13.69 -22.47 6.18
CA SER A 507 14.95 -21.74 6.39
C SER A 507 16.05 -22.00 5.35
N GLU A 508 16.04 -23.16 4.70
CA GLU A 508 17.06 -23.56 3.72
C GLU A 508 16.75 -23.08 2.30
N LEU A 509 15.53 -22.56 2.05
CA LEU A 509 15.10 -22.07 0.73
C LEU A 509 15.31 -23.09 -0.41
N GLU A 510 15.34 -24.39 -0.09
CA GLU A 510 15.78 -25.46 -1.01
C GLU A 510 14.96 -25.52 -2.31
N THR A 511 13.67 -25.20 -2.21
CA THR A 511 12.75 -25.16 -3.36
C THR A 511 12.95 -23.92 -4.24
N MET A 512 13.51 -22.84 -3.69
CA MET A 512 13.62 -21.54 -4.31
C MET A 512 14.99 -21.29 -4.93
N GLN A 513 16.08 -21.69 -4.25
CA GLN A 513 17.44 -21.41 -4.69
C GLN A 513 17.78 -21.96 -6.08
N PRO A 514 17.41 -23.19 -6.49
CA PRO A 514 17.73 -23.69 -7.82
C PRO A 514 17.11 -22.86 -8.94
N SER A 515 15.87 -22.40 -8.75
CA SER A 515 15.13 -21.58 -9.70
C SER A 515 15.72 -20.17 -9.78
N ILE A 516 16.03 -19.56 -8.64
CA ILE A 516 16.71 -18.25 -8.60
C ILE A 516 18.09 -18.33 -9.24
N HIS A 517 18.93 -19.30 -8.83
CA HIS A 517 20.28 -19.47 -9.38
C HIS A 517 20.27 -19.73 -10.88
N ARG A 518 19.31 -20.52 -11.38
CA ARG A 518 19.16 -20.76 -12.82
C ARG A 518 18.86 -19.45 -13.56
N LEU A 519 17.90 -18.67 -13.06
CA LEU A 519 17.52 -17.41 -13.68
C LEU A 519 18.63 -16.37 -13.57
N THR A 520 19.30 -16.24 -12.43
CA THR A 520 20.40 -15.28 -12.26
C THR A 520 21.66 -15.64 -13.03
N ARG A 521 22.05 -16.92 -13.13
CA ARG A 521 23.16 -17.33 -14.02
C ARG A 521 22.91 -16.93 -15.47
N THR A 522 21.67 -17.14 -15.94
CA THR A 522 21.27 -16.74 -17.29
C THR A 522 21.48 -15.23 -17.54
N SER A 523 21.38 -14.40 -16.49
CA SER A 523 21.66 -12.96 -16.53
C SER A 523 23.13 -12.60 -16.29
N GLU A 524 23.95 -13.47 -15.71
CA GLU A 524 25.39 -13.22 -15.44
C GLU A 524 26.24 -13.61 -16.65
N ASP A 525 25.84 -14.65 -17.39
CA ASP A 525 26.52 -15.13 -18.59
C ASP A 525 26.46 -14.13 -19.77
N THR A 526 25.63 -13.08 -19.68
CA THR A 526 25.50 -12.03 -20.71
C THR A 526 26.64 -11.00 -20.77
N GLY A 527 27.67 -11.10 -19.91
CA GLY A 527 28.94 -10.38 -20.06
C GLY A 527 28.89 -8.84 -20.04
N SER A 528 27.76 -8.23 -19.68
CA SER A 528 27.60 -6.76 -19.57
C SER A 528 27.83 -6.30 -18.13
N GLU A 529 28.55 -5.19 -17.92
CA GLU A 529 28.67 -4.51 -16.62
C GLU A 529 27.28 -4.04 -16.16
N PHE A 530 26.59 -4.88 -15.41
CA PHE A 530 25.22 -4.61 -14.96
C PHE A 530 25.26 -3.77 -13.69
N VAL A 531 24.69 -2.56 -13.73
CA VAL A 531 24.38 -1.81 -12.51
C VAL A 531 23.23 -2.53 -11.81
N GLU A 532 23.47 -3.05 -10.61
CA GLU A 532 22.47 -3.80 -9.85
C GLU A 532 21.21 -2.94 -9.61
N GLY A 533 20.09 -3.37 -10.21
CA GLY A 533 18.80 -2.69 -10.06
C GLY A 533 18.24 -2.82 -8.64
N GLN A 534 17.38 -1.86 -8.26
CA GLN A 534 16.72 -1.83 -6.95
C GLN A 534 16.01 -3.15 -6.59
N MET A 535 15.36 -3.77 -7.57
CA MET A 535 14.65 -5.04 -7.36
C MET A 535 15.60 -6.20 -7.07
N ARG A 536 16.74 -6.26 -7.80
CA ARG A 536 17.78 -7.27 -7.62
C ARG A 536 18.45 -7.18 -6.26
N ALA A 537 18.89 -5.98 -5.89
CA ALA A 537 19.45 -5.74 -4.57
C ALA A 537 18.43 -6.07 -3.46
N GLY A 538 17.16 -5.69 -3.67
CA GLY A 538 16.06 -5.95 -2.76
C GLY A 538 15.84 -7.44 -2.49
N TYR A 539 15.61 -8.26 -3.51
CA TYR A 539 15.37 -9.68 -3.26
C TYR A 539 16.61 -10.40 -2.73
N LYS A 540 17.84 -10.01 -3.12
CA LYS A 540 19.05 -10.62 -2.56
C LYS A 540 19.18 -10.34 -1.06
N ALA A 541 18.92 -9.11 -0.65
CA ALA A 541 18.91 -8.75 0.78
C ALA A 541 17.79 -9.48 1.53
N LEU A 542 16.59 -9.61 0.94
CA LEU A 542 15.49 -10.37 1.52
C LEU A 542 15.88 -11.83 1.74
N VAL A 543 16.43 -12.48 0.72
CA VAL A 543 16.89 -13.88 0.77
C VAL A 543 18.00 -14.06 1.80
N HIS A 544 18.94 -13.11 1.90
CA HIS A 544 20.03 -13.13 2.87
C HIS A 544 19.51 -13.18 4.31
N HIS A 545 18.50 -12.36 4.63
CA HIS A 545 17.92 -12.27 5.97
C HIS A 545 16.85 -13.34 6.25
N PHE A 546 16.29 -13.98 5.22
CA PHE A 546 15.16 -14.90 5.39
C PHE A 546 15.49 -16.11 6.27
N ALA A 547 16.65 -16.75 6.11
CA ALA A 547 16.98 -17.95 6.87
C ALA A 547 17.02 -17.69 8.39
N GLN A 548 17.69 -16.61 8.79
CA GLN A 548 17.76 -16.19 10.19
C GLN A 548 16.39 -15.70 10.70
N GLY A 549 15.67 -14.94 9.87
CA GLY A 549 14.32 -14.49 10.13
C GLY A 549 13.34 -15.62 10.38
N TYR A 550 13.33 -16.63 9.49
CA TYR A 550 12.50 -17.82 9.59
C TYR A 550 12.78 -18.59 10.87
N ASN A 551 14.05 -18.93 11.12
CA ASN A 551 14.45 -19.72 12.28
C ASN A 551 14.04 -19.07 13.61
N LYS A 552 14.05 -17.73 13.68
CA LYS A 552 13.67 -16.99 14.88
C LYS A 552 12.17 -16.70 14.98
N TRP A 553 11.52 -16.36 13.87
CA TRP A 553 10.20 -15.70 13.89
C TRP A 553 9.07 -16.49 13.21
N ALA A 554 9.32 -17.60 12.51
CA ALA A 554 8.28 -18.33 11.77
C ALA A 554 7.07 -18.70 12.65
N ALA A 555 7.32 -19.24 13.86
CA ALA A 555 6.25 -19.60 14.79
C ALA A 555 5.43 -18.39 15.27
N LEU A 556 6.05 -17.20 15.39
CA LEU A 556 5.33 -15.97 15.71
C LEU A 556 4.47 -15.52 14.52
N VAL A 557 4.98 -15.62 13.29
CA VAL A 557 4.26 -15.24 12.07
C VAL A 557 3.02 -16.12 11.86
N GLU A 558 3.15 -17.44 12.05
CA GLU A 558 2.02 -18.38 11.98
C GLU A 558 0.93 -18.04 13.01
N ARG A 559 1.34 -17.83 14.27
CA ARG A 559 0.42 -17.39 15.34
C ARG A 559 -0.21 -16.04 15.03
N PHE A 560 0.54 -15.13 14.40
CA PHE A 560 0.03 -13.84 14.00
C PHE A 560 -1.05 -13.99 12.95
N ASP A 561 -0.86 -14.83 11.93
CA ASP A 561 -1.88 -15.10 10.91
C ASP A 561 -3.18 -15.63 11.55
N GLU A 562 -3.09 -16.55 12.51
CA GLU A 562 -4.26 -17.07 13.27
C GLU A 562 -4.94 -16.00 14.14
N LEU A 563 -4.15 -15.14 14.80
CA LEU A 563 -4.68 -14.02 15.55
C LEU A 563 -5.36 -13.03 14.60
N ASP A 564 -4.76 -12.79 13.45
CA ASP A 564 -5.23 -11.82 12.49
C ASP A 564 -6.56 -12.22 11.84
N GLU A 565 -6.69 -13.50 11.47
CA GLU A 565 -7.94 -14.07 10.98
C GLU A 565 -9.08 -13.90 12.00
N ARG A 566 -8.80 -14.13 13.30
CA ARG A 566 -9.78 -13.96 14.39
C ARG A 566 -10.17 -12.51 14.63
N HIS A 567 -9.21 -11.59 14.64
CA HIS A 567 -9.44 -10.19 15.03
C HIS A 567 -9.93 -9.32 13.87
N ARG A 568 -9.47 -9.59 12.64
CA ARG A 568 -9.81 -8.79 11.45
C ARG A 568 -10.80 -9.47 10.50
N ALA A 569 -11.22 -10.71 10.79
CA ALA A 569 -12.27 -11.49 10.12
C ALA A 569 -12.35 -11.20 8.62
N PHE A 570 -11.48 -11.85 7.85
CA PHE A 570 -11.65 -11.94 6.41
C PHE A 570 -13.00 -12.62 6.12
N LYS A 571 -13.90 -11.98 5.37
CA LYS A 571 -15.07 -12.70 4.83
C LYS A 571 -14.53 -13.93 4.11
N ARG A 572 -14.88 -15.13 4.59
CA ARG A 572 -14.75 -16.34 3.78
C ARG A 572 -15.61 -16.13 2.54
N ASP A 573 -15.04 -16.50 1.39
CA ASP A 573 -15.68 -16.39 0.10
C ASP A 573 -17.15 -16.85 0.15
N PRO A 574 -18.09 -16.18 -0.55
CA PRO A 574 -19.32 -16.88 -0.88
C PRO A 574 -18.95 -18.17 -1.62
N PRO A 575 -19.60 -19.31 -1.34
CA PRO A 575 -19.24 -20.58 -1.92
C PRO A 575 -19.23 -20.50 -3.46
N PRO A 576 -18.33 -21.24 -4.13
CA PRO A 576 -18.17 -21.20 -5.59
C PRO A 576 -19.43 -21.59 -6.39
N ASP A 577 -20.45 -22.15 -5.73
CA ASP A 577 -21.71 -22.61 -6.32
C ASP A 577 -22.88 -21.63 -6.16
N ALA A 578 -22.65 -20.39 -5.72
CA ALA A 578 -23.68 -19.35 -5.80
C ALA A 578 -23.84 -18.93 -7.28
N THR A 579 -24.64 -19.69 -8.03
CA THR A 579 -25.14 -19.29 -9.34
C THR A 579 -25.73 -17.88 -9.26
N PRO A 580 -25.49 -17.00 -10.23
CA PRO A 580 -26.19 -15.73 -10.27
C PRO A 580 -27.67 -16.04 -10.43
N ASP A 581 -28.47 -15.76 -9.40
CA ASP A 581 -29.90 -16.06 -9.41
C ASP A 581 -30.52 -15.43 -10.66
N ALA A 582 -30.91 -16.31 -11.56
CA ALA A 582 -31.62 -15.97 -12.76
C ALA A 582 -33.05 -15.62 -12.36
N GLY A 583 -33.33 -14.33 -12.37
CA GLY A 583 -34.69 -13.80 -12.43
C GLY A 583 -34.98 -12.83 -11.31
N HIS A 584 -34.93 -11.53 -11.63
CA HIS A 584 -36.09 -10.63 -11.54
C HIS A 584 -35.92 -9.61 -12.67
N SER A 585 -36.81 -9.69 -13.66
CA SER A 585 -36.86 -8.78 -14.79
C SER A 585 -37.26 -7.39 -14.30
N VAL A 586 -36.40 -6.40 -14.50
CA VAL A 586 -36.82 -5.01 -14.67
C VAL A 586 -36.29 -4.56 -16.02
N ALA A 587 -37.18 -4.56 -17.00
CA ALA A 587 -36.95 -3.96 -18.31
C ALA A 587 -36.94 -2.43 -18.16
N GLY A 588 -35.90 -1.78 -18.70
CA GLY A 588 -35.89 -0.33 -18.93
C GLY A 588 -34.63 0.41 -18.47
N THR A 589 -33.73 0.67 -19.43
CA THR A 589 -32.76 1.79 -19.53
C THR A 589 -31.69 1.96 -18.44
N ASP A 590 -30.47 1.46 -18.66
CA ASP A 590 -29.28 2.23 -19.11
C ASP A 590 -28.06 1.28 -19.24
N PRO A 591 -27.23 1.30 -20.32
CA PRO A 591 -26.11 0.37 -20.49
C PRO A 591 -24.76 0.89 -19.98
N ASP A 592 -24.69 1.80 -19.01
CA ASP A 592 -23.42 2.38 -18.54
C ASP A 592 -23.13 2.15 -17.03
N ARG A 593 -21.98 1.50 -16.77
CA ARG A 593 -21.13 1.47 -15.55
C ARG A 593 -21.49 0.55 -14.37
N GLY A 594 -20.51 -0.28 -13.99
CA GLY A 594 -20.25 -0.54 -12.57
C GLY A 594 -19.52 -1.81 -12.13
N GLY A 595 -19.14 -2.72 -13.03
CA GLY A 595 -18.54 -4.00 -12.64
C GLY A 595 -17.01 -4.12 -12.85
N GLU A 596 -16.54 -3.78 -14.05
CA GLU A 596 -15.17 -4.09 -14.48
C GLU A 596 -14.12 -2.99 -14.17
N ASP A 597 -14.56 -1.83 -13.66
CA ASP A 597 -13.75 -0.59 -13.61
C ASP A 597 -13.27 -0.21 -12.19
N ALA A 598 -13.59 -1.00 -11.15
CA ALA A 598 -13.34 -0.60 -9.76
C ALA A 598 -11.85 -0.49 -9.38
N PHE A 599 -10.96 -1.15 -10.12
CA PHE A 599 -9.52 -1.19 -9.86
C PHE A 599 -8.67 -0.79 -11.07
N ALA A 600 -9.26 -0.21 -12.12
CA ALA A 600 -8.53 0.24 -13.31
C ALA A 600 -7.52 1.35 -13.00
N ARG A 601 -7.80 2.17 -11.99
CA ARG A 601 -6.98 3.34 -11.63
C ARG A 601 -5.82 3.06 -10.68
N TRP A 602 -5.35 1.82 -10.61
CA TRP A 602 -4.27 1.38 -9.70
C TRP A 602 -2.94 2.13 -9.87
N TRP A 603 -2.75 2.81 -10.99
CA TRP A 603 -1.54 3.52 -11.37
C TRP A 603 -1.53 5.03 -11.02
N GLU A 604 -2.65 5.59 -10.57
CA GLU A 604 -2.74 7.03 -10.24
C GLU A 604 -1.75 7.39 -9.11
N PRO A 605 -1.17 8.62 -9.08
CA PRO A 605 -0.13 8.98 -8.11
C PRO A 605 -0.54 8.82 -6.63
N HIS A 606 -1.80 9.02 -6.28
CA HIS A 606 -2.27 8.82 -4.90
C HIS A 606 -2.31 7.35 -4.45
N ASN A 607 -2.12 6.42 -5.40
CA ASN A 607 -2.00 4.98 -5.16
C ASN A 607 -0.53 4.56 -5.03
N GLU A 608 0.41 5.51 -5.04
CA GLU A 608 1.81 5.22 -4.74
C GLU A 608 1.96 4.61 -3.35
N THR A 609 2.75 3.52 -3.26
CA THR A 609 2.91 2.81 -2.00
C THR A 609 3.85 3.56 -1.07
N THR A 610 3.32 3.97 0.07
CA THR A 610 4.03 4.65 1.15
C THR A 610 3.74 3.95 2.48
N LEU A 611 4.50 4.22 3.54
CA LEU A 611 4.17 3.68 4.87
C LEU A 611 2.74 4.09 5.30
N ALA A 612 2.33 5.32 4.98
CA ALA A 612 0.98 5.80 5.25
C ALA A 612 -0.10 5.05 4.43
N SER A 613 0.19 4.64 3.19
CA SER A 613 -0.74 3.80 2.43
C SER A 613 -0.82 2.39 3.00
N LEU A 614 0.29 1.81 3.48
CA LEU A 614 0.30 0.50 4.14
C LEU A 614 -0.52 0.48 5.43
N LEU A 615 -0.45 1.55 6.23
CA LEU A 615 -1.26 1.75 7.43
C LEU A 615 -2.76 1.88 7.16
N ARG A 616 -3.14 2.15 5.90
CA ARG A 616 -4.54 2.11 5.43
C ARG A 616 -4.89 0.81 4.69
N GLY A 617 -3.87 0.11 4.19
CA GLY A 617 -3.96 -1.20 3.54
C GLY A 617 -3.62 -2.34 4.51
N PRO A 618 -2.64 -3.20 4.21
CA PRO A 618 -2.42 -4.46 4.93
C PRO A 618 -2.00 -4.29 6.39
N LEU A 619 -1.32 -3.19 6.73
CA LEU A 619 -0.89 -2.88 8.09
C LEU A 619 -1.93 -2.08 8.87
N ARG A 620 -3.15 -1.95 8.36
CA ARG A 620 -4.23 -1.23 9.07
C ARG A 620 -4.56 -1.90 10.39
N CYS A 621 -4.28 -1.20 11.49
CA CYS A 621 -4.57 -1.71 12.82
C CYS A 621 -6.08 -1.77 13.12
N THR A 622 -6.42 -2.64 14.06
CA THR A 622 -7.74 -2.79 14.69
C THR A 622 -8.19 -1.54 15.43
N CYS A 623 -7.27 -0.66 15.85
CA CYS A 623 -7.60 0.69 16.31
C CYS A 623 -8.27 1.57 15.24
N LEU A 624 -8.31 1.16 13.96
CA LEU A 624 -8.88 1.92 12.84
C LEU A 624 -9.93 1.16 12.00
N SER A 625 -10.17 -0.14 12.21
CA SER A 625 -11.06 -0.98 11.38
C SER A 625 -12.54 -0.54 11.35
N SER A 626 -13.14 -0.57 10.14
CA SER A 626 -14.46 0.01 9.85
C SER A 626 -15.37 -0.78 8.91
N GLU A 627 -15.09 -2.04 8.56
CA GLU A 627 -15.89 -2.66 7.48
C GLU A 627 -16.65 -3.93 7.85
N ASP A 628 -16.15 -4.85 8.68
CA ASP A 628 -16.90 -6.11 8.93
C ASP A 628 -17.08 -6.54 10.40
N GLN A 629 -16.42 -5.86 11.36
CA GLN A 629 -16.80 -5.94 12.78
C GLN A 629 -17.21 -4.55 13.23
N CYS A 630 -18.51 -4.29 13.20
CA CYS A 630 -19.04 -2.98 13.57
C CYS A 630 -18.75 -2.66 15.04
N CYS A 631 -18.34 -3.60 15.89
CA CYS A 631 -18.17 -3.40 17.32
C CYS A 631 -16.77 -3.83 17.79
N VAL A 632 -16.02 -2.94 18.45
CA VAL A 632 -14.67 -3.21 18.98
C VAL A 632 -14.60 -2.85 20.46
N GLN A 633 -13.88 -3.65 21.24
CA GLN A 633 -13.41 -3.29 22.58
C GLN A 633 -11.99 -2.77 22.46
N LEU A 634 -11.73 -1.52 22.85
CA LEU A 634 -10.37 -0.93 22.78
C LEU A 634 -9.45 -1.34 23.93
N GLY A 635 -9.88 -2.30 24.74
CA GLY A 635 -9.17 -2.81 25.92
C GLY A 635 -10.12 -3.52 26.90
N PRO A 636 -9.60 -4.38 27.79
CA PRO A 636 -10.40 -5.07 28.80
C PRO A 636 -11.18 -4.08 29.67
N GLY A 637 -12.47 -4.36 29.90
CA GLY A 637 -13.34 -3.53 30.75
C GLY A 637 -13.89 -2.26 30.08
N LEU A 638 -13.36 -1.85 28.92
CA LEU A 638 -13.88 -0.71 28.16
C LEU A 638 -15.21 -1.06 27.47
N ALA A 639 -16.00 -0.02 27.15
CA ALA A 639 -17.24 -0.23 26.43
C ALA A 639 -17.00 -0.74 25.01
N MET A 640 -17.82 -1.70 24.61
CA MET A 640 -17.97 -2.10 23.20
C MET A 640 -18.56 -0.93 22.40
N LEU A 641 -17.81 -0.43 21.42
CA LEU A 641 -18.18 0.73 20.61
C LEU A 641 -18.27 0.39 19.13
N TYR A 642 -19.20 1.08 18.46
CA TYR A 642 -19.38 0.93 17.02
C TYR A 642 -18.66 1.99 16.20
N ALA A 643 -18.12 1.59 15.05
CA ALA A 643 -17.41 2.46 14.12
C ALA A 643 -18.37 3.13 13.13
N CYS A 644 -18.08 4.38 12.77
CA CYS A 644 -18.74 5.07 11.67
C CYS A 644 -18.30 4.46 10.32
N SER A 645 -19.23 4.06 9.45
CA SER A 645 -18.98 3.49 8.13
C SER A 645 -18.26 4.44 7.16
N TRP A 646 -18.30 5.75 7.44
CA TRP A 646 -17.58 6.77 6.67
C TRP A 646 -16.22 7.11 7.26
N CYS A 647 -16.22 7.73 8.46
CA CYS A 647 -15.01 8.29 9.05
C CYS A 647 -14.28 7.34 10.03
N SER A 648 -14.76 6.10 10.16
CA SER A 648 -14.21 5.07 11.07
C SER A 648 -14.19 5.43 12.57
N CYS A 649 -14.69 6.61 12.96
CA CYS A 649 -14.70 7.06 14.35
C CYS A 649 -15.57 6.15 15.21
N ARG A 650 -15.02 5.68 16.33
CA ARG A 650 -15.74 4.87 17.30
C ARG A 650 -16.32 5.73 18.41
N THR A 651 -17.64 5.70 18.53
CA THR A 651 -18.33 6.50 19.53
C THR A 651 -19.66 5.85 19.89
N ALA A 652 -20.10 6.04 21.12
CA ALA A 652 -21.41 5.59 21.56
C ALA A 652 -22.55 6.29 20.80
N MET A 653 -22.26 7.41 20.12
CA MET A 653 -23.20 8.25 19.40
C MET A 653 -23.53 7.82 17.97
N VAL A 654 -22.83 6.82 17.42
CA VAL A 654 -23.18 6.26 16.12
C VAL A 654 -24.63 5.75 16.09
N ARG A 655 -25.31 6.01 14.98
CA ARG A 655 -26.69 5.58 14.73
C ARG A 655 -26.73 4.69 13.50
N LYS A 656 -27.60 3.68 13.54
CA LYS A 656 -27.85 2.83 12.38
C LYS A 656 -28.50 3.65 11.26
N CYS A 657 -28.18 3.28 10.02
CA CYS A 657 -28.93 3.69 8.85
C CYS A 657 -30.40 3.28 9.05
N SER A 658 -31.32 4.24 8.96
CA SER A 658 -32.75 3.99 9.20
C SER A 658 -33.35 2.97 8.22
N ARG A 659 -32.75 2.83 7.04
CA ARG A 659 -33.22 1.95 5.97
C ARG A 659 -32.68 0.52 6.12
N CYS A 660 -31.37 0.30 5.97
CA CYS A 660 -30.80 -1.05 6.00
C CYS A 660 -30.45 -1.57 7.40
N GLN A 661 -30.32 -0.70 8.41
CA GLN A 661 -29.91 -1.05 9.78
C GLN A 661 -28.52 -1.69 9.93
N ASP A 662 -27.75 -1.79 8.85
CA ASP A 662 -26.41 -2.39 8.81
C ASP A 662 -25.29 -1.36 8.93
N ALA A 663 -25.38 -0.24 8.20
CA ALA A 663 -24.38 0.83 8.27
C ALA A 663 -24.59 1.72 9.51
N TRP A 664 -23.49 2.24 10.08
CA TRP A 664 -23.50 3.08 11.29
C TRP A 664 -22.84 4.43 11.02
N TYR A 665 -23.45 5.52 11.48
CA TYR A 665 -22.93 6.88 11.24
C TYR A 665 -22.88 7.70 12.53
N CYS A 666 -21.75 8.37 12.78
CA CYS A 666 -21.60 9.24 13.96
C CYS A 666 -22.46 10.50 13.86
N ASN A 667 -22.75 10.99 12.65
CA ASN A 667 -23.60 12.14 12.38
C ASN A 667 -24.16 12.10 10.94
N ALA A 668 -25.06 13.04 10.62
CA ALA A 668 -25.69 13.14 9.31
C ALA A 668 -24.73 13.56 8.17
N GLU A 669 -23.61 14.19 8.49
CA GLU A 669 -22.58 14.56 7.51
C GLU A 669 -21.86 13.31 7.00
N CYS A 670 -21.45 12.42 7.90
CA CYS A 670 -20.84 11.14 7.54
C CYS A 670 -21.78 10.25 6.73
N GLN A 671 -23.08 10.25 7.07
CA GLN A 671 -24.08 9.52 6.28
C GLN A 671 -24.20 10.08 4.85
N ARG A 672 -24.26 11.41 4.70
CA ARG A 672 -24.33 12.06 3.38
C ARG A 672 -23.08 11.81 2.55
N ALA A 673 -21.91 11.81 3.17
CA ALA A 673 -20.63 11.60 2.50
C ALA A 673 -20.46 10.13 2.01
N ASP A 674 -20.94 9.16 2.78
CA ASP A 674 -20.92 7.74 2.38
C ASP A 674 -22.04 7.35 1.41
N TRP A 675 -23.09 8.18 1.29
CA TRP A 675 -24.29 7.87 0.48
C TRP A 675 -24.00 7.44 -0.97
N PRO A 676 -23.08 8.08 -1.74
CA PRO A 676 -22.77 7.64 -3.10
C PRO A 676 -22.31 6.18 -3.18
N ARG A 677 -21.58 5.70 -2.17
CA ARG A 677 -21.09 4.32 -2.05
C ARG A 677 -22.15 3.39 -1.45
N HIS A 678 -22.79 3.81 -0.36
CA HIS A 678 -23.72 2.99 0.40
C HIS A 678 -25.07 2.78 -0.28
N ARG A 679 -25.57 3.73 -1.08
CA ARG A 679 -26.91 3.66 -1.69
C ARG A 679 -27.13 2.37 -2.51
N ASN A 680 -26.07 1.87 -3.13
CA ASN A 680 -26.10 0.67 -3.98
C ASN A 680 -26.21 -0.62 -3.15
N SER A 681 -25.85 -0.59 -1.86
CA SER A 681 -25.91 -1.72 -0.93
C SER A 681 -26.94 -1.51 0.19
N CYS A 682 -27.78 -0.47 0.12
CA CYS A 682 -28.75 -0.12 1.17
C CYS A 682 -30.13 -0.76 0.89
N TYR A 683 -30.28 -2.04 1.21
CA TYR A 683 -31.54 -2.79 1.12
C TYR A 683 -32.16 -3.03 2.50
N ILE A 684 -33.48 -3.23 2.55
CA ILE A 684 -34.20 -3.57 3.80
C ILE A 684 -33.94 -5.06 4.07
N LEU A 685 -33.38 -5.38 5.23
CA LEU A 685 -33.38 -6.76 5.70
C LEU A 685 -34.80 -7.12 6.11
N ASP A 686 -35.53 -7.86 5.26
CA ASP A 686 -36.77 -8.50 5.68
C ASP A 686 -36.42 -9.49 6.79
N GLN A 687 -37.02 -9.29 7.96
CA GLN A 687 -36.88 -10.26 9.06
C GLN A 687 -37.49 -11.59 8.62
N PRO A 688 -36.89 -12.74 8.99
CA PRO A 688 -37.51 -14.02 8.73
C PRO A 688 -38.89 -14.05 9.39
N SER A 689 -39.92 -14.25 8.57
CA SER A 689 -41.29 -14.47 8.99
C SER A 689 -41.31 -15.61 10.01
N THR A 690 -41.77 -15.29 11.21
CA THR A 690 -42.20 -16.28 12.19
C THR A 690 -43.45 -16.97 11.65
N THR A 691 -43.23 -18.01 10.85
CA THR A 691 -44.24 -18.95 10.40
C THR A 691 -43.73 -20.35 10.59
N GLU A 692 -44.06 -20.91 11.76
CA GLU A 692 -44.26 -22.34 12.09
C GLU A 692 -44.29 -22.42 13.63
N ALA A 693 -45.16 -23.13 14.33
CA ALA A 693 -46.51 -23.69 14.17
C ALA A 693 -46.82 -24.28 15.57
N ALA A 694 -48.09 -24.22 15.99
CA ALA A 694 -48.74 -25.02 17.06
C ALA A 694 -47.99 -25.28 18.38
#